data_AF-A0A7T2VZ47-F1
#
_entry.id   AF-A0A7T2VZ47-F1
#
_cell.length_a   1.000
_cell.length_b   1.000
_cell.length_c   1.000
_cell.angle_alpha   90.00
_cell.angle_beta   90.00
_cell.angle_gamma   90.00
#
_symmetry.space_group_name_H-M   'P 1'
#
loop_
_entity.id
_entity.type
_entity.pdbx_description
1 polymer ?
#
loop_
_entity_poly.entity_id
_entity_poly.type
_entity_poly.pdbx_seq_one_letter_code
_entity_poly.pdbx_strand_id
1 'polypeptide(L)'
;MPSSALNSEHRHLPEPAAPDLFAHAFRWHEKFLPPVQQGDRLLLASERDTLALGSAAVLALNAPLQAGTSLMQHCATAPDAPLAQMLHALGALLRQGLVQPVLHSGLNGHGYLQPDFSAPPVRLQASEQIDIVMLTAALDSTAACHWAAAVATQAPAPAPLTIVFCDDYLDPRLGAIDANQRAAGRPWLLVRPAGEQAMAGPLFKPQAAACWHCLAHRWQRNHPARGGKHGQPQDSDRCPPVRAGADLIATRLQALLPTVQGLLAQADAAQAVWTLEPEQPHPVAARPQCPHCGTPGLMALRQRERIAPAPGTHAARADGGWRSVPAETTVQRLSQHVSPLTGVIARVTPLTAETDEALTVYRSEIFRTPAPGSARLAGSGTQLCLGKGLSAMQARASAMCEAVERYAAFHQGDEAVVIAHAAELDAPCIAPTELARFSDRQTAGFATDKPPHAVPASAGQGEPLWWAPAWSLTADARRYLPLAFCLAHAPAQSLHHVGWTSNGCAAGNTREEAILQGFMELVERDAAAIWWYGQIRRPAIALQGIDHATRQRLDRSCGPQWSYWLLDITHDFGIPVVVSVGRHTDTGQWAVGFGCSLDRALACERALTEISQLIAAGKSFAVPEPLQAFLHPADSADAPPQQPAHLSGRKPDIAPPDIAQAIARCVDIARGLGLETIVYDHSRPDIPLYTVKVVIPGLCHIWPELGNPRLRDVPVALGWRSRPLQESEMNPQALYV
;
A
#
# COMPACT_ATOMS: atom_id res chain seq x y z
N MET A 1 64.16 9.25 27.40
CA MET A 1 64.52 8.29 28.47
C MET A 1 65.03 9.10 29.66
N PRO A 2 64.58 8.90 30.91
CA PRO A 2 63.52 8.03 31.46
C PRO A 2 62.26 8.85 31.88
N SER A 3 61.02 8.36 31.74
CA SER A 3 60.28 7.38 32.57
C SER A 3 60.00 7.85 34.01
N SER A 4 58.85 8.50 34.22
CA SER A 4 58.11 8.41 35.49
C SER A 4 56.63 8.16 35.21
N ALA A 5 56.21 6.93 35.49
CA ALA A 5 54.83 6.48 35.43
C ALA A 5 54.03 7.14 36.55
N LEU A 6 53.02 7.93 36.18
CA LEU A 6 51.92 8.28 37.07
C LEU A 6 50.87 7.17 36.91
N ASN A 7 50.87 6.24 37.87
CA ASN A 7 49.76 5.33 38.13
C ASN A 7 48.52 6.16 38.47
N SER A 8 47.68 6.47 37.49
CA SER A 8 46.26 6.69 37.75
C SER A 8 45.59 5.32 37.73
N GLU A 9 45.31 4.79 38.91
CA GLU A 9 44.42 3.64 39.06
C GLU A 9 43.08 3.98 38.40
N HIS A 10 42.89 3.49 37.17
CA HIS A 10 41.55 3.30 36.63
C HIS A 10 40.87 2.30 37.57
N ARG A 11 40.08 2.81 38.52
CA ARG A 11 39.03 2.00 39.15
C ARG A 11 38.13 1.52 38.02
N HIS A 12 38.40 0.30 37.55
CA HIS A 12 37.41 -0.50 36.85
C HIS A 12 36.17 -0.54 37.75
N LEU A 13 35.15 0.24 37.39
CA LEU A 13 33.80 -0.04 37.87
C LEU A 13 33.54 -1.51 37.53
N PRO A 14 33.16 -2.36 38.50
CA PRO A 14 32.84 -3.74 38.21
C PRO A 14 31.75 -3.76 37.15
N GLU A 15 31.93 -4.58 36.10
CA GLU A 15 30.83 -4.89 35.19
C GLU A 15 29.63 -5.34 36.04
N PRO A 16 28.44 -4.78 35.82
CA PRO A 16 27.27 -5.17 36.59
C PRO A 16 27.08 -6.68 36.43
N ALA A 17 26.98 -7.40 37.56
CA ALA A 17 26.73 -8.84 37.56
C ALA A 17 25.53 -9.16 36.67
N ALA A 18 25.65 -10.20 35.83
CA ALA A 18 24.58 -10.60 34.94
C ALA A 18 23.28 -10.85 35.75
N PRO A 19 22.13 -10.31 35.31
CA PRO A 19 20.91 -10.39 36.09
C PRO A 19 20.41 -11.83 36.16
N ASP A 20 20.09 -12.28 37.38
CA ASP A 20 19.45 -13.58 37.62
C ASP A 20 18.02 -13.59 37.04
N LEU A 21 17.82 -14.35 35.97
CA LEU A 21 16.55 -14.44 35.25
C LEU A 21 15.42 -15.10 36.07
N PHE A 22 15.75 -15.83 37.13
CA PHE A 22 14.77 -16.47 38.00
C PHE A 22 14.43 -15.59 39.20
N ALA A 23 15.45 -15.04 39.86
CA ALA A 23 15.29 -14.32 41.11
C ALA A 23 14.96 -12.83 40.95
N HIS A 24 15.45 -12.18 39.90
CA HIS A 24 15.18 -10.77 39.67
C HIS A 24 13.85 -10.54 38.95
N ALA A 25 13.24 -9.39 39.25
CA ALA A 25 12.07 -8.91 38.55
C ALA A 25 12.45 -8.21 37.23
N PHE A 26 11.64 -8.41 36.21
CA PHE A 26 11.76 -7.77 34.91
C PHE A 26 10.43 -7.14 34.52
N ARG A 27 10.49 -6.19 33.60
CA ARG A 27 9.32 -5.55 32.99
C ARG A 27 9.56 -5.35 31.51
N TRP A 28 8.49 -5.14 30.76
CA TRP A 28 8.58 -4.67 29.38
C TRP A 28 9.36 -3.35 29.31
N HIS A 29 10.17 -3.17 28.27
CA HIS A 29 10.96 -1.95 28.11
C HIS A 29 10.04 -0.71 27.97
N GLU A 30 10.41 0.40 28.61
CA GLU A 30 9.58 1.63 28.71
C GLU A 30 9.24 2.29 27.37
N LYS A 31 9.94 1.94 26.30
CA LYS A 31 9.64 2.40 24.92
C LYS A 31 8.36 1.81 24.34
N PHE A 32 7.81 0.77 24.95
CA PHE A 32 6.61 0.09 24.47
C PHE A 32 5.38 0.47 25.28
N LEU A 33 4.25 0.54 24.60
CA LEU A 33 2.94 0.48 25.26
C LEU A 33 2.78 -0.87 25.98
N PRO A 34 1.94 -0.93 27.04
CA PRO A 34 1.56 -2.20 27.65
C PRO A 34 1.13 -3.22 26.59
N PRO A 35 1.72 -4.43 26.57
CA PRO A 35 1.45 -5.40 25.53
C PRO A 35 -0.01 -5.85 25.53
N VAL A 36 -0.57 -6.00 24.33
CA VAL A 36 -1.94 -6.48 24.14
C VAL A 36 -1.89 -7.91 23.65
N GLN A 37 -2.55 -8.82 24.37
CA GLN A 37 -2.70 -10.20 23.93
C GLN A 37 -3.78 -10.31 22.86
N GLN A 38 -3.45 -10.96 21.74
CA GLN A 38 -4.36 -11.21 20.64
C GLN A 38 -4.23 -12.66 20.15
N GLY A 39 -5.18 -13.50 20.56
CA GLY A 39 -5.11 -14.95 20.30
C GLY A 39 -3.88 -15.56 20.95
N ASP A 40 -3.02 -16.17 20.14
CA ASP A 40 -1.77 -16.83 20.52
C ASP A 40 -0.54 -15.90 20.46
N ARG A 41 -0.74 -14.57 20.37
CA ARG A 41 0.36 -13.59 20.24
C ARG A 41 0.23 -12.42 21.20
N LEU A 42 1.36 -11.80 21.52
CA LEU A 42 1.45 -10.49 22.18
C LEU A 42 1.91 -9.43 21.20
N LEU A 43 1.19 -8.31 21.17
CA LEU A 43 1.54 -7.14 20.39
C LEU A 43 2.27 -6.13 21.26
N LEU A 44 3.50 -5.80 20.86
CA LEU A 44 4.30 -4.71 21.45
C LEU A 44 4.39 -3.58 20.44
N ALA A 45 3.99 -2.37 20.83
CA ALA A 45 4.03 -1.19 19.97
C ALA A 45 4.92 -0.11 20.60
N SER A 46 5.87 0.41 19.82
CA SER A 46 6.69 1.59 20.12
C SER A 46 6.41 2.69 19.09
N GLU A 47 7.17 3.79 19.13
CA GLU A 47 7.09 4.81 18.09
C GLU A 47 7.43 4.31 16.68
N ARG A 48 8.37 3.36 16.56
CA ARG A 48 8.88 2.87 15.27
C ARG A 48 8.37 1.48 14.91
N ASP A 49 8.10 0.65 15.91
CA ASP A 49 7.93 -0.78 15.71
C ASP A 49 6.57 -1.27 16.20
N THR A 50 6.07 -2.28 15.54
CA THR A 50 5.03 -3.14 16.09
C THR A 50 5.44 -4.59 15.91
N LEU A 51 5.70 -5.24 17.03
CA LEU A 51 6.18 -6.62 17.11
C LEU A 51 5.03 -7.52 17.51
N ALA A 52 4.92 -8.67 16.86
CA ALA A 52 4.00 -9.73 17.24
C ALA A 52 4.80 -10.95 17.73
N LEU A 53 4.72 -11.23 19.03
CA LEU A 53 5.45 -12.32 19.67
C LEU A 53 4.52 -13.51 19.88
N GLY A 54 4.80 -14.65 19.24
CA GLY A 54 3.88 -15.79 19.17
C GLY A 54 4.43 -17.09 19.76
N SER A 55 4.62 -17.16 21.08
CA SER A 55 4.93 -18.42 21.76
C SER A 55 4.22 -18.52 23.11
N ALA A 56 3.83 -19.74 23.49
CA ALA A 56 3.20 -20.01 24.79
C ALA A 56 4.06 -19.51 25.97
N ALA A 57 5.39 -19.61 25.84
CA ALA A 57 6.32 -19.10 26.85
C ALA A 57 6.29 -17.57 26.99
N VAL A 58 6.24 -16.84 25.87
CA VAL A 58 6.14 -15.37 25.89
C VAL A 58 4.78 -14.91 26.40
N LEU A 59 3.71 -15.65 26.08
CA LEU A 59 2.38 -15.42 26.66
C LEU A 59 2.38 -15.60 28.18
N ALA A 60 2.98 -16.68 28.68
CA ALA A 60 3.11 -16.94 30.11
C ALA A 60 3.95 -15.88 30.84
N LEU A 61 4.92 -15.26 30.16
CA LEU A 61 5.73 -14.17 30.72
C LEU A 61 4.97 -12.84 30.85
N ASN A 62 3.84 -12.64 30.16
CA ASN A 62 3.19 -11.33 30.12
C ASN A 62 2.71 -10.87 31.51
N ALA A 63 2.05 -11.76 32.25
CA ALA A 63 1.54 -11.45 33.59
C ALA A 63 2.66 -11.05 34.57
N PRO A 64 3.74 -11.84 34.77
CA PRO A 64 4.82 -11.43 35.68
C PRO A 64 5.56 -10.16 35.21
N LEU A 65 5.76 -9.96 33.89
CA LEU A 65 6.40 -8.75 33.36
C LEU A 65 5.54 -7.49 33.54
N GLN A 66 4.21 -7.60 33.47
CA GLN A 66 3.30 -6.49 33.76
C GLN A 66 3.23 -6.17 35.25
N ALA A 67 3.27 -7.20 36.10
CA ALA A 67 3.28 -7.05 37.55
C ALA A 67 4.64 -6.58 38.10
N GLY A 68 5.71 -6.70 37.30
CA GLY A 68 7.08 -6.43 37.76
C GLY A 68 7.53 -7.41 38.84
N THR A 69 7.08 -8.67 38.78
CA THR A 69 7.44 -9.73 39.73
C THR A 69 8.50 -10.66 39.14
N SER A 70 9.29 -11.31 39.99
CA SER A 70 10.26 -12.31 39.54
C SER A 70 9.58 -13.63 39.17
N LEU A 71 10.24 -14.44 38.34
CA LEU A 71 9.70 -15.77 38.00
C LEU A 71 9.61 -16.68 39.23
N MET A 72 10.52 -16.52 40.19
CA MET A 72 10.45 -17.18 41.49
C MET A 72 9.12 -16.89 42.20
N GLN A 73 8.72 -15.61 42.28
CA GLN A 73 7.47 -15.18 42.91
C GLN A 73 6.25 -15.66 42.12
N HIS A 74 6.31 -15.59 40.79
CA HIS A 74 5.21 -16.02 39.93
C HIS A 74 4.95 -17.52 40.06
N CYS A 75 5.98 -18.35 39.97
CA CYS A 75 5.88 -19.81 40.09
C CYS A 75 5.39 -20.27 41.48
N ALA A 76 5.63 -19.50 42.54
CA ALA A 76 5.07 -19.79 43.86
C ALA A 76 3.52 -19.72 43.87
N THR A 77 2.92 -18.95 42.96
CA THR A 77 1.46 -18.80 42.81
C THR A 77 0.88 -19.55 41.61
N ALA A 78 1.73 -20.03 40.70
CA ALA A 78 1.36 -20.74 39.48
C ALA A 78 2.32 -21.94 39.25
N PRO A 79 2.11 -23.06 39.97
CA PRO A 79 3.05 -24.19 39.95
C PRO A 79 3.11 -24.92 38.60
N ASP A 80 2.06 -24.84 37.78
CA ASP A 80 2.00 -25.46 36.44
C ASP A 80 2.65 -24.59 35.33
N ALA A 81 3.28 -23.47 35.70
CA ALA A 81 3.90 -22.58 34.73
C ALA A 81 5.11 -23.26 34.03
N PRO A 82 5.28 -23.11 32.70
CA PRO A 82 6.36 -23.72 31.94
C PRO A 82 7.71 -23.01 32.18
N LEU A 83 8.27 -23.15 33.38
CA LEU A 83 9.40 -22.35 33.89
C LEU A 83 10.64 -22.40 32.99
N ALA A 84 11.02 -23.57 32.50
CA ALA A 84 12.20 -23.72 31.64
C ALA A 84 12.03 -22.92 30.32
N GLN A 85 10.85 -23.00 29.72
CA GLN A 85 10.54 -22.24 28.50
C GLN A 85 10.44 -20.74 28.79
N MET A 86 9.89 -20.35 29.95
CA MET A 86 9.80 -18.95 30.39
C MET A 86 11.18 -18.34 30.62
N LEU A 87 12.11 -19.04 31.29
CA LEU A 87 13.50 -18.58 31.48
C LEU A 87 14.22 -18.38 30.14
N HIS A 88 14.08 -19.35 29.23
CA HIS A 88 14.66 -19.26 27.89
C HIS A 88 14.10 -18.06 27.12
N ALA A 89 12.77 -17.89 27.12
CA ALA A 89 12.10 -16.78 26.46
C ALA A 89 12.51 -15.43 27.08
N LEU A 90 12.56 -15.32 28.42
CA LEU A 90 12.95 -14.10 29.11
C LEU A 90 14.39 -13.69 28.75
N GLY A 91 15.32 -14.65 28.72
CA GLY A 91 16.69 -14.40 28.28
C GLY A 91 16.78 -13.94 26.82
N ALA A 92 15.94 -14.49 25.93
CA ALA A 92 15.87 -14.04 24.55
C ALA A 92 15.30 -12.61 24.42
N LEU A 93 14.21 -12.31 25.13
CA LEU A 93 13.61 -10.98 25.16
C LEU A 93 14.57 -9.93 25.72
N LEU A 94 15.35 -10.29 26.75
CA LEU A 94 16.36 -9.40 27.35
C LEU A 94 17.49 -9.10 26.36
N ARG A 95 18.03 -10.11 25.68
CA ARG A 95 19.05 -9.91 24.64
C ARG A 95 18.56 -9.07 23.46
N GLN A 96 17.27 -9.14 23.15
CA GLN A 96 16.62 -8.33 22.12
C GLN A 96 16.24 -6.92 22.60
N GLY A 97 16.46 -6.58 23.88
CA GLY A 97 16.09 -5.28 24.45
C GLY A 97 14.57 -5.04 24.50
N LEU A 98 13.78 -6.11 24.60
CA LEU A 98 12.32 -6.04 24.70
C LEU A 98 11.84 -5.95 26.16
N VAL A 99 12.64 -6.45 27.09
CA VAL A 99 12.42 -6.38 28.53
C VAL A 99 13.66 -5.82 29.22
N GLN A 100 13.48 -5.35 30.45
CA GLN A 100 14.55 -4.78 31.27
C GLN A 100 14.36 -5.15 32.76
N PRO A 101 15.45 -5.21 33.55
CA PRO A 101 15.35 -5.41 35.00
C PRO A 101 14.56 -4.29 35.69
N VAL A 102 13.84 -4.63 36.76
CA VAL A 102 13.23 -3.65 37.68
C VAL A 102 14.28 -3.25 38.73
N LEU A 103 14.84 -2.05 38.61
CA LEU A 103 15.79 -1.54 39.61
C LEU A 103 15.03 -0.95 40.81
N HIS A 104 15.52 -1.23 42.02
CA HIS A 104 14.91 -0.81 43.29
C HIS A 104 15.26 0.63 43.71
N SER A 105 16.16 1.30 42.99
CA SER A 105 16.47 2.72 43.19
C SER A 105 15.71 3.56 42.17
N GLY A 106 15.02 4.61 42.63
CA GLY A 106 14.17 5.51 41.82
C GLY A 106 14.92 6.39 40.79
N LEU A 107 16.06 5.93 40.28
CA LEU A 107 16.88 6.59 39.25
C LEU A 107 16.71 5.98 37.85
N ASN A 108 15.70 5.12 37.66
CA ASN A 108 15.35 4.63 36.34
C ASN A 108 14.20 5.43 35.73
N GLY A 109 14.54 6.55 35.12
CA GLY A 109 13.87 6.90 33.86
C GLY A 109 14.91 6.71 32.79
N HIS A 110 14.80 5.71 31.90
CA HIS A 110 15.69 5.58 30.74
C HIS A 110 15.47 6.71 29.71
N GLY A 111 14.98 7.87 30.17
CA GLY A 111 14.58 9.01 29.39
C GLY A 111 13.42 8.68 28.48
N TYR A 112 12.36 8.01 28.96
CA TYR A 112 11.10 7.89 28.23
C TYR A 112 9.97 8.58 28.99
N LEU A 113 9.13 9.31 28.26
CA LEU A 113 7.95 10.01 28.75
C LEU A 113 6.73 9.40 28.06
N GLN A 114 5.69 9.09 28.82
CA GLN A 114 4.37 8.76 28.26
C GLN A 114 3.63 10.07 27.97
N PRO A 115 3.32 10.40 26.70
CA PRO A 115 2.57 11.62 26.39
C PRO A 115 1.18 11.59 27.04
N ASP A 116 0.77 12.73 27.60
CA ASP A 116 -0.54 12.96 28.19
C ASP A 116 -1.33 13.97 27.35
N PHE A 117 -2.25 13.46 26.54
CA PHE A 117 -3.14 14.27 25.69
C PHE A 117 -4.28 14.93 26.47
N SER A 118 -4.52 14.54 27.73
CA SER A 118 -5.53 15.15 28.59
C SER A 118 -5.04 16.42 29.30
N ALA A 119 -3.72 16.58 29.44
CA ALA A 119 -3.14 17.77 30.05
C ALA A 119 -3.48 19.05 29.26
N PRO A 120 -3.80 20.17 29.92
CA PRO A 120 -4.06 21.43 29.22
C PRO A 120 -2.77 21.99 28.59
N PRO A 121 -2.84 22.65 27.41
CA PRO A 121 -1.69 23.32 26.82
C PRO A 121 -1.13 24.43 27.71
N VAL A 122 0.20 24.46 27.90
CA VAL A 122 0.88 25.58 28.57
C VAL A 122 1.18 26.66 27.54
N ARG A 123 0.78 27.90 27.79
CA ARG A 123 1.00 29.04 26.89
C ARG A 123 2.01 29.99 27.48
N LEU A 124 3.04 30.33 26.71
CA LEU A 124 4.11 31.23 27.10
C LEU A 124 4.30 32.29 25.99
N GLN A 125 4.99 33.36 26.34
CA GLN A 125 5.39 34.40 25.39
C GLN A 125 6.91 34.54 25.43
N ALA A 126 7.57 34.26 24.30
CA ALA A 126 9.03 34.39 24.18
C ALA A 126 9.45 35.82 23.82
N SER A 127 8.61 36.52 23.05
CA SER A 127 8.76 37.93 22.69
C SER A 127 7.41 38.53 22.30
N GLU A 128 7.34 39.82 21.99
CA GLU A 128 6.10 40.47 21.50
C GLU A 128 5.53 39.79 20.24
N GLN A 129 6.36 39.10 19.46
CA GLN A 129 5.99 38.50 18.17
C GLN A 129 5.93 36.97 18.21
N ILE A 130 6.40 36.32 19.27
CA ILE A 130 6.51 34.86 19.35
C ILE A 130 5.79 34.33 20.59
N ASP A 131 4.72 33.58 20.33
CA ASP A 131 4.02 32.80 21.34
C ASP A 131 4.52 31.37 21.32
N ILE A 132 4.49 30.70 22.47
CA ILE A 132 4.77 29.28 22.60
C ILE A 132 3.53 28.57 23.13
N VAL A 133 3.25 27.41 22.57
CA VAL A 133 2.31 26.44 23.14
C VAL A 133 3.07 25.14 23.43
N MET A 134 3.13 24.71 24.68
CA MET A 134 3.71 23.44 25.05
C MET A 134 2.61 22.40 25.27
N LEU A 135 2.73 21.31 24.52
CA LEU A 135 1.95 20.08 24.64
C LEU A 135 2.78 18.91 25.18
N THR A 136 4.08 19.14 25.40
CA THR A 136 5.05 18.17 25.94
C THR A 136 5.46 18.55 27.36
N ALA A 137 5.66 17.54 28.20
CA ALA A 137 6.28 17.68 29.53
C ALA A 137 7.80 17.42 29.49
N ALA A 138 8.35 17.06 28.32
CA ALA A 138 9.75 16.69 28.16
C ALA A 138 10.70 17.90 28.12
N LEU A 139 10.16 19.10 27.87
CA LEU A 139 10.91 20.33 27.69
C LEU A 139 10.54 21.35 28.77
N ASP A 140 11.57 21.89 29.44
CA ASP A 140 11.38 22.98 30.41
C ASP A 140 10.97 24.29 29.73
N SER A 141 10.12 25.08 30.40
CA SER A 141 9.59 26.34 29.88
C SER A 141 10.68 27.38 29.62
N THR A 142 11.73 27.42 30.45
CA THR A 142 12.87 28.34 30.28
C THR A 142 13.67 27.98 29.04
N ALA A 143 13.94 26.69 28.84
CA ALA A 143 14.63 26.18 27.67
C ALA A 143 13.83 26.44 26.39
N ALA A 144 12.51 26.24 26.42
CA ALA A 144 11.62 26.54 25.30
C ALA A 144 11.66 28.04 24.93
N CYS A 145 11.57 28.95 25.91
CA CYS A 145 11.66 30.39 25.69
C CYS A 145 13.01 30.82 25.12
N HIS A 146 14.12 30.33 25.66
CA HIS A 146 15.46 30.63 25.14
C HIS A 146 15.64 30.16 23.69
N TRP A 147 15.20 28.94 23.38
CA TRP A 147 15.29 28.43 22.02
C TRP A 147 14.40 29.21 21.04
N ALA A 148 13.16 29.51 21.43
CA ALA A 148 12.25 30.32 20.61
C ALA A 148 12.78 31.75 20.37
N ALA A 149 13.44 32.36 21.36
CA ALA A 149 14.12 33.63 21.19
C ALA A 149 15.29 33.51 20.20
N ALA A 150 16.07 32.43 20.26
CA ALA A 150 17.16 32.17 19.32
C ALA A 150 16.66 32.00 17.88
N VAL A 151 15.49 31.39 17.68
CA VAL A 151 14.83 31.27 16.37
C VAL A 151 14.56 32.66 15.75
N ALA A 152 14.23 33.66 16.57
CA ALA A 152 13.91 35.01 16.13
C ALA A 152 15.12 35.84 15.67
N THR A 153 16.35 35.41 15.98
CA THR A 153 17.56 36.24 15.80
C THR A 153 18.04 36.36 14.34
N GLN A 154 17.53 35.53 13.43
CA GLN A 154 17.83 35.62 12.00
C GLN A 154 16.59 36.02 11.19
N ALA A 155 16.69 37.16 10.49
CA ALA A 155 15.61 37.72 9.69
C ALA A 155 15.47 37.03 8.31
N PRO A 156 14.28 37.07 7.67
CA PRO A 156 13.00 37.57 8.19
C PRO A 156 12.10 36.39 8.61
N ALA A 157 12.04 36.08 9.91
CA ALA A 157 11.01 35.17 10.41
C ALA A 157 9.62 35.84 10.27
N PRO A 158 8.57 35.11 9.84
CA PRO A 158 7.21 35.64 9.79
C PRO A 158 6.75 36.00 11.21
N ALA A 159 6.51 37.29 11.45
CA ALA A 159 5.96 37.79 12.70
C ALA A 159 4.55 38.34 12.47
N PRO A 160 3.56 38.03 13.34
CA PRO A 160 3.66 37.21 14.56
C PRO A 160 3.68 35.69 14.28
N LEU A 161 4.38 34.90 15.12
CA LEU A 161 4.54 33.44 15.02
C LEU A 161 4.07 32.73 16.29
N THR A 162 3.59 31.50 16.18
CA THR A 162 3.46 30.60 17.33
C THR A 162 4.28 29.33 17.14
N ILE A 163 5.09 28.96 18.13
CA ILE A 163 5.86 27.71 18.14
C ILE A 163 5.14 26.72 19.06
N VAL A 164 4.84 25.53 18.54
CA VAL A 164 4.11 24.49 19.28
C VAL A 164 5.03 23.30 19.49
N PHE A 165 5.38 23.03 20.74
CA PHE A 165 6.17 21.86 21.13
C PHE A 165 5.24 20.70 21.46
N CYS A 166 5.40 19.56 20.81
CA CYS A 166 4.56 18.38 21.03
C CYS A 166 5.37 17.08 21.03
N ASP A 167 4.82 16.05 21.67
CA ASP A 167 5.39 14.71 21.67
C ASP A 167 4.90 13.85 20.50
N ASP A 168 3.81 14.24 19.85
CA ASP A 168 3.22 13.51 18.71
C ASP A 168 2.47 14.45 17.76
N TYR A 169 2.59 14.22 16.46
CA TYR A 169 1.91 15.04 15.44
C TYR A 169 0.44 14.68 15.25
N LEU A 170 -0.02 13.58 15.86
CA LEU A 170 -1.42 13.18 15.96
C LEU A 170 -2.06 13.59 17.30
N ASP A 171 -1.38 14.42 18.11
CA ASP A 171 -1.98 14.96 19.34
C ASP A 171 -3.29 15.69 19.02
N PRO A 172 -4.44 15.25 19.59
CA PRO A 172 -5.75 15.78 19.22
C PRO A 172 -5.91 17.27 19.55
N ARG A 173 -5.14 17.81 20.50
CA ARG A 173 -5.15 19.24 20.87
C ARG A 173 -4.66 20.11 19.71
N LEU A 174 -3.85 19.57 18.79
CA LEU A 174 -3.37 20.28 17.61
C LEU A 174 -4.49 20.69 16.65
N GLY A 175 -5.61 19.94 16.59
CA GLY A 175 -6.77 20.32 15.78
C GLY A 175 -7.41 21.62 16.24
N ALA A 176 -7.52 21.82 17.55
CA ALA A 176 -8.01 23.07 18.13
C ALA A 176 -7.02 24.24 17.93
N ILE A 177 -5.71 23.97 18.00
CA ILE A 177 -4.68 24.98 17.70
C ILE A 177 -4.76 25.40 16.23
N ASP A 178 -4.81 24.45 15.29
CA ASP A 178 -4.96 24.69 13.85
C ASP A 178 -6.17 25.58 13.56
N ALA A 179 -7.33 25.28 14.16
CA ALA A 179 -8.54 26.10 14.02
C ALA A 179 -8.34 27.54 14.52
N ASN A 180 -7.78 27.72 15.72
CA ASN A 180 -7.53 29.05 16.31
C ASN A 180 -6.55 29.87 15.47
N GLN A 181 -5.46 29.25 15.01
CA GLN A 181 -4.42 29.95 14.26
C GLN A 181 -4.88 30.37 12.87
N ARG A 182 -5.67 29.55 12.20
CA ARG A 182 -6.33 29.95 10.95
C ARG A 182 -7.31 31.09 11.16
N ALA A 183 -8.15 31.03 12.19
CA ALA A 183 -9.10 32.09 12.50
C ALA A 183 -8.39 33.42 12.81
N ALA A 184 -7.23 33.37 13.47
CA ALA A 184 -6.40 34.53 13.77
C ALA A 184 -5.51 34.98 12.60
N GLY A 185 -5.44 34.23 11.49
CA GLY A 185 -4.50 34.50 10.41
C GLY A 185 -3.03 34.48 10.88
N ARG A 186 -2.70 33.65 11.87
CA ARG A 186 -1.36 33.60 12.48
C ARG A 186 -0.59 32.34 12.03
N PRO A 187 0.64 32.46 11.50
CA PRO A 187 1.46 31.31 11.20
C PRO A 187 1.92 30.59 12.47
N TRP A 188 2.11 29.27 12.37
CA TRP A 188 2.58 28.46 13.48
C TRP A 188 3.47 27.30 13.03
N LEU A 189 4.44 26.94 13.86
CA LEU A 189 5.45 25.92 13.61
C LEU A 189 5.31 24.77 14.61
N LEU A 190 5.29 23.53 14.13
CA LEU A 190 5.43 22.35 14.98
C LEU A 190 6.89 22.02 15.26
N VAL A 191 7.19 21.66 16.51
CA VAL A 191 8.51 21.17 16.93
C VAL A 191 8.32 19.96 17.84
N ARG A 192 9.01 18.87 17.53
CA ARG A 192 9.02 17.64 18.31
C ARG A 192 10.47 17.30 18.68
N PRO A 193 10.95 17.71 19.86
CA PRO A 193 12.33 17.44 20.28
C PRO A 193 12.50 16.06 20.92
N ALA A 194 11.42 15.50 21.47
CA ALA A 194 11.40 14.17 22.07
C ALA A 194 11.12 13.08 21.03
N GLY A 195 11.30 11.82 21.43
CA GLY A 195 11.01 10.62 20.65
C GLY A 195 12.24 9.97 20.02
N GLU A 196 12.02 8.93 19.24
CA GLU A 196 13.10 8.24 18.52
C GLU A 196 13.76 9.12 17.44
N GLN A 197 13.05 10.15 16.96
CA GLN A 197 13.53 11.08 15.94
C GLN A 197 13.01 12.49 16.24
N ALA A 198 13.92 13.46 16.29
CA ALA A 198 13.56 14.87 16.45
C ALA A 198 13.02 15.42 15.13
N MET A 199 12.03 16.30 15.20
CA MET A 199 11.38 16.86 14.01
C MET A 199 11.04 18.33 14.19
N ALA A 200 11.09 19.08 13.09
CA ALA A 200 10.56 20.43 13.02
C ALA A 200 9.75 20.62 11.74
N GLY A 201 8.74 21.47 11.81
CA GLY A 201 7.83 21.71 10.71
C GLY A 201 6.63 20.76 10.66
N PRO A 202 5.67 21.01 9.76
CA PRO A 202 5.68 22.12 8.83
C PRO A 202 5.42 23.45 9.54
N LEU A 203 5.90 24.51 8.90
CA LEU A 203 5.42 25.86 9.17
C LEU A 203 4.07 26.01 8.46
N PHE A 204 2.99 26.09 9.23
CA PHE A 204 1.66 26.39 8.73
C PHE A 204 1.50 27.89 8.60
N LYS A 205 1.29 28.39 7.39
CA LYS A 205 1.03 29.81 7.10
C LYS A 205 -0.47 30.02 6.87
N PRO A 206 -1.03 31.23 7.09
CA PRO A 206 -2.45 31.51 6.86
C PRO A 206 -2.91 31.21 5.42
N GLN A 207 -2.04 31.44 4.44
CA GLN A 207 -2.27 31.18 3.02
C GLN A 207 -1.76 29.79 2.58
N ALA A 208 -1.32 28.97 3.53
CA ALA A 208 -0.71 27.69 3.21
C ALA A 208 -1.73 26.73 2.61
N ALA A 209 -1.29 25.97 1.61
CA ALA A 209 -2.17 25.03 0.91
C ALA A 209 -2.61 23.87 1.81
N ALA A 210 -1.76 23.42 2.75
CA ALA A 210 -2.06 22.32 3.66
C ALA A 210 -2.20 22.80 5.12
N CYS A 211 -3.30 22.41 5.78
CA CYS A 211 -3.47 22.56 7.23
C CYS A 211 -2.99 21.33 8.01
N TRP A 212 -3.04 21.37 9.35
CA TRP A 212 -2.68 20.22 10.19
C TRP A 212 -3.49 18.97 9.87
N HIS A 213 -4.77 19.09 9.53
CA HIS A 213 -5.61 17.94 9.19
C HIS A 213 -5.17 17.26 7.87
N CYS A 214 -4.52 17.98 6.95
CA CYS A 214 -3.90 17.37 5.76
C CYS A 214 -2.70 16.50 6.15
N LEU A 215 -1.84 17.03 7.04
CA LEU A 215 -0.71 16.31 7.62
C LEU A 215 -1.17 15.08 8.40
N ALA A 216 -2.08 15.27 9.36
CA ALA A 216 -2.59 14.22 10.24
C ALA A 216 -3.20 13.06 9.46
N HIS A 217 -3.93 13.34 8.36
CA HIS A 217 -4.47 12.28 7.50
C HIS A 217 -3.38 11.37 6.91
N ARG A 218 -2.28 11.94 6.39
CA ARG A 218 -1.16 11.15 5.86
C ARG A 218 -0.39 10.45 6.98
N TRP A 219 -0.15 11.17 8.07
CA TRP A 219 0.57 10.68 9.23
C TRP A 219 -0.12 9.45 9.82
N GLN A 220 -1.43 9.51 10.08
CA GLN A 220 -2.19 8.39 10.61
C GLN A 220 -2.13 7.15 9.72
N ARG A 221 -2.29 7.32 8.39
CA ARG A 221 -2.26 6.21 7.43
C ARG A 221 -0.88 5.60 7.23
N ASN A 222 0.17 6.32 7.59
CA ASN A 222 1.54 5.81 7.54
C ASN A 222 2.00 5.17 8.86
N HIS A 223 1.11 5.10 9.87
CA HIS A 223 1.38 4.42 11.15
C HIS A 223 0.34 3.29 11.38
N PRO A 224 0.40 2.19 10.60
CA PRO A 224 -0.62 1.12 10.63
C PRO A 224 -0.77 0.46 12.00
N ALA A 225 0.30 0.45 12.78
CA ALA A 225 0.36 0.08 14.19
C ALA A 225 -0.68 0.80 15.08
N ARG A 226 -0.96 2.07 14.78
CA ARG A 226 -1.84 2.95 15.56
C ARG A 226 -3.29 2.89 15.10
N GLY A 227 -3.54 2.59 13.82
CA GLY A 227 -4.90 2.58 13.25
C GLY A 227 -5.79 1.42 13.69
N GLY A 228 -5.22 0.32 14.19
CA GLY A 228 -5.98 -0.87 14.61
C GLY A 228 -6.65 -0.80 15.99
N LYS A 229 -6.48 0.30 16.75
CA LYS A 229 -6.91 0.42 18.16
C LYS A 229 -8.06 1.42 18.40
N HIS A 230 -9.13 1.37 17.61
CA HIS A 230 -10.24 2.34 17.76
C HIS A 230 -11.60 1.65 17.89
N GLY A 231 -11.73 0.70 18.83
CA GLY A 231 -13.00 0.07 19.19
C GLY A 231 -13.55 0.50 20.56
N GLN A 232 -12.74 1.14 21.40
CA GLN A 232 -13.19 1.71 22.68
C GLN A 232 -12.67 3.15 22.83
N PRO A 233 -13.50 4.11 23.26
CA PRO A 233 -13.14 5.53 23.41
C PRO A 233 -11.94 5.82 24.32
N GLN A 234 -11.53 4.88 25.17
CA GLN A 234 -10.43 5.06 26.13
C GLN A 234 -9.05 4.66 25.58
N ASP A 235 -8.99 3.91 24.46
CA ASP A 235 -7.73 3.40 23.88
C ASP A 235 -7.19 4.26 22.73
N SER A 236 -8.02 5.15 22.16
CA SER A 236 -7.63 6.12 21.14
C SER A 236 -6.67 7.21 21.65
N ASP A 237 -6.52 7.33 22.97
CA ASP A 237 -5.76 8.40 23.62
C ASP A 237 -4.31 8.01 23.97
N ARG A 238 -3.88 6.76 23.74
CA ARG A 238 -2.56 6.29 24.15
C ARG A 238 -1.52 6.30 23.02
N CYS A 239 -0.79 7.41 22.93
CA CYS A 239 0.45 7.50 22.14
C CYS A 239 1.55 6.58 22.72
N PRO A 240 2.41 5.94 21.90
CA PRO A 240 3.60 5.28 22.41
C PRO A 240 4.48 6.22 23.25
N PRO A 241 5.15 5.72 24.31
CA PRO A 241 6.15 6.48 25.05
C PRO A 241 7.24 7.03 24.14
N VAL A 242 7.70 8.25 24.41
CA VAL A 242 8.69 8.98 23.62
C VAL A 242 9.99 9.15 24.39
N ARG A 243 11.13 9.04 23.71
CA ARG A 243 12.44 9.29 24.33
C ARG A 243 12.61 10.79 24.68
N ALA A 244 12.67 11.11 25.96
CA ALA A 244 12.54 12.43 26.56
C ALA A 244 13.67 12.81 27.55
N GLY A 245 14.90 12.30 27.36
CA GLY A 245 16.04 12.72 28.19
C GLY A 245 16.38 14.20 28.00
N ALA A 246 16.60 14.95 29.08
CA ALA A 246 16.83 16.40 29.04
C ALA A 246 18.05 16.79 28.18
N ASP A 247 19.19 16.12 28.34
CA ASP A 247 20.41 16.38 27.55
C ASP A 247 20.21 16.08 26.05
N LEU A 248 19.45 15.01 25.76
CA LEU A 248 19.11 14.63 24.39
C LEU A 248 18.23 15.71 23.74
N ILE A 249 17.22 16.20 24.47
CA ILE A 249 16.31 17.25 24.01
C ILE A 249 17.07 18.55 23.76
N ALA A 250 17.94 18.96 24.68
CA ALA A 250 18.75 20.16 24.52
C ALA A 250 19.63 20.07 23.27
N THR A 251 20.31 18.93 23.07
CA THR A 251 21.15 18.67 21.89
C THR A 251 20.33 18.73 20.60
N ARG A 252 19.17 18.10 20.57
CA ARG A 252 18.28 18.06 19.39
C ARG A 252 17.71 19.43 19.05
N LEU A 253 17.33 20.22 20.04
CA LEU A 253 16.87 21.58 19.81
C LEU A 253 17.98 22.44 19.20
N GLN A 254 19.21 22.36 19.70
CA GLN A 254 20.35 23.05 19.08
C GLN A 254 20.56 22.61 17.62
N ALA A 255 20.45 21.31 17.35
CA ALA A 255 20.61 20.76 16.01
C ALA A 255 19.45 21.14 15.04
N LEU A 256 18.22 21.28 15.55
CA LEU A 256 17.05 21.70 14.75
C LEU A 256 17.03 23.21 14.47
N LEU A 257 17.78 24.01 15.23
CA LEU A 257 17.73 25.48 15.13
C LEU A 257 18.06 26.00 13.72
N PRO A 258 19.12 25.56 13.03
CA PRO A 258 19.43 26.01 11.67
C PRO A 258 18.33 25.63 10.66
N THR A 259 17.78 24.41 10.76
CA THR A 259 16.68 23.95 9.90
C THR A 259 15.44 24.82 10.08
N VAL A 260 15.10 25.17 11.31
CA VAL A 260 13.96 26.04 11.64
C VAL A 260 14.17 27.47 11.16
N GLN A 261 15.37 28.02 11.34
CA GLN A 261 15.72 29.34 10.80
C GLN A 261 15.62 29.37 9.27
N GLY A 262 16.10 28.32 8.59
CA GLY A 262 15.95 28.14 7.14
C GLY A 262 14.48 28.08 6.68
N LEU A 263 13.65 27.32 7.39
CA LEU A 263 12.19 27.24 7.14
C LEU A 263 11.49 28.59 7.25
N LEU A 264 11.89 29.40 8.22
CA LEU A 264 11.29 30.72 8.46
C LEU A 264 11.77 31.77 7.45
N ALA A 265 13.04 31.70 7.02
CA ALA A 265 13.61 32.62 6.04
C ALA A 265 13.06 32.41 4.62
N GLN A 266 12.59 31.21 4.28
CA GLN A 266 12.07 30.88 2.96
C GLN A 266 10.54 31.07 2.89
N ALA A 267 10.13 32.27 2.48
CA ALA A 267 8.71 32.63 2.33
C ALA A 267 7.96 31.67 1.37
N ASP A 268 8.62 31.16 0.33
CA ASP A 268 8.03 30.30 -0.71
C ASP A 268 8.38 28.81 -0.59
N ALA A 269 9.06 28.39 0.50
CA ALA A 269 9.39 26.98 0.68
C ALA A 269 8.13 26.11 0.77
N ALA A 270 8.20 24.92 0.14
CA ALA A 270 7.19 23.90 0.27
C ALA A 270 7.01 23.50 1.74
N GLN A 271 5.76 23.36 2.19
CA GLN A 271 5.48 22.88 3.54
C GLN A 271 6.05 21.47 3.70
N ALA A 272 6.94 21.28 4.67
CA ALA A 272 7.58 20.00 4.92
C ALA A 272 7.84 19.80 6.41
N VAL A 273 7.85 18.54 6.83
CA VAL A 273 8.33 18.10 8.13
C VAL A 273 9.78 17.69 7.94
N TRP A 274 10.69 18.26 8.70
CA TRP A 274 12.10 17.92 8.68
C TRP A 274 12.40 17.01 9.86
N THR A 275 12.92 15.83 9.57
CA THR A 275 13.48 14.97 10.61
C THR A 275 14.95 15.31 10.82
N LEU A 276 15.52 14.95 11.97
CA LEU A 276 16.96 15.15 12.26
C LEU A 276 17.78 13.86 12.10
N GLU A 277 17.21 12.68 12.40
CA GLU A 277 17.95 11.41 12.37
C GLU A 277 17.35 10.41 11.37
N PRO A 278 17.67 10.47 10.07
CA PRO A 278 18.56 11.43 9.40
C PRO A 278 17.88 12.76 9.08
N GLU A 279 18.69 13.77 8.70
CA GLU A 279 18.17 15.05 8.24
C GLU A 279 17.55 14.90 6.85
N GLN A 280 16.22 15.05 6.75
CA GLN A 280 15.50 14.94 5.48
C GLN A 280 14.14 15.66 5.53
N PRO A 281 13.73 16.30 4.42
CA PRO A 281 12.40 16.88 4.30
C PRO A 281 11.35 15.83 3.92
N HIS A 282 10.16 15.98 4.50
CA HIS A 282 8.97 15.22 4.17
C HIS A 282 7.85 16.18 3.76
N PRO A 283 7.62 16.36 2.44
CA PRO A 283 6.63 17.30 1.92
C PRO A 283 5.22 17.00 2.45
N VAL A 284 4.49 18.03 2.83
CA VAL A 284 3.10 17.95 3.30
C VAL A 284 2.19 18.37 2.15
N ALA A 285 1.51 17.40 1.56
CA ALA A 285 0.58 17.64 0.47
C ALA A 285 -0.73 18.27 0.97
N ALA A 286 -1.16 19.34 0.32
CA ALA A 286 -2.50 19.87 0.48
C ALA A 286 -3.54 18.86 -0.01
N ARG A 287 -4.64 18.72 0.73
CA ARG A 287 -5.76 17.87 0.32
C ARG A 287 -6.93 18.75 -0.15
N PRO A 288 -7.21 18.84 -1.46
CA PRO A 288 -8.33 19.63 -1.95
C PRO A 288 -9.69 19.20 -1.37
N GLN A 289 -9.82 17.93 -1.00
CA GLN A 289 -11.00 17.36 -0.33
C GLN A 289 -10.95 17.42 1.20
N CYS A 290 -9.98 18.14 1.79
CA CYS A 290 -9.91 18.31 3.24
C CYS A 290 -11.16 19.01 3.78
N PRO A 291 -11.83 18.47 4.82
CA PRO A 291 -13.01 19.12 5.39
C PRO A 291 -12.71 20.43 6.13
N HIS A 292 -11.44 20.74 6.42
CA HIS A 292 -11.05 21.90 7.23
C HIS A 292 -10.42 23.05 6.43
N CYS A 293 -9.66 22.75 5.37
CA CYS A 293 -9.00 23.78 4.55
C CYS A 293 -9.28 23.64 3.05
N GLY A 294 -10.06 22.65 2.64
CA GLY A 294 -10.42 22.37 1.26
C GLY A 294 -11.92 22.46 1.03
N THR A 295 -12.43 21.64 0.10
CA THR A 295 -13.84 21.50 -0.22
C THR A 295 -14.36 20.17 0.35
N PRO A 296 -15.11 20.19 1.48
CA PRO A 296 -15.74 18.99 2.01
C PRO A 296 -16.67 18.34 0.97
N GLY A 297 -16.63 17.01 0.87
CA GLY A 297 -17.49 16.27 -0.07
C GLY A 297 -17.05 16.31 -1.54
N LEU A 298 -15.91 16.94 -1.87
CA LEU A 298 -15.39 17.00 -3.24
C LEU A 298 -15.20 15.61 -3.88
N MET A 299 -14.75 14.63 -3.11
CA MET A 299 -14.58 13.26 -3.60
C MET A 299 -15.92 12.66 -4.02
N ALA A 300 -16.93 12.68 -3.13
CA ALA A 300 -18.27 12.20 -3.43
C ALA A 300 -18.94 12.95 -4.61
N LEU A 301 -18.68 14.25 -4.77
CA LEU A 301 -19.15 15.03 -5.92
C LEU A 301 -18.58 14.47 -7.23
N ARG A 302 -17.25 14.34 -7.32
CA ARG A 302 -16.55 13.85 -8.52
C ARG A 302 -17.00 12.45 -8.93
N GLN A 303 -17.25 11.57 -7.96
CA GLN A 303 -17.69 10.20 -8.23
C GLN A 303 -19.11 10.10 -8.80
N ARG A 304 -19.91 11.16 -8.70
CA ARG A 304 -21.25 11.24 -9.30
C ARG A 304 -21.22 11.86 -10.70
N GLU A 305 -20.09 12.42 -11.13
CA GLU A 305 -19.97 13.07 -12.43
C GLU A 305 -19.98 12.05 -13.58
N ARG A 306 -20.47 12.50 -14.73
CA ARG A 306 -20.40 11.72 -15.98
C ARG A 306 -18.95 11.53 -16.40
N ILE A 307 -18.59 10.29 -16.73
CA ILE A 307 -17.29 9.95 -17.30
C ILE A 307 -17.41 9.93 -18.82
N ALA A 308 -16.93 10.98 -19.47
CA ALA A 308 -16.78 11.04 -20.93
C ALA A 308 -15.28 11.05 -21.27
N PRO A 309 -14.75 10.01 -21.94
CA PRO A 309 -13.38 10.00 -22.44
C PRO A 309 -13.13 11.18 -23.39
N ALA A 310 -12.10 11.96 -23.12
CA ALA A 310 -11.72 13.11 -23.95
C ALA A 310 -10.60 12.74 -24.96
N PRO A 311 -10.59 13.33 -26.17
CA PRO A 311 -9.48 13.15 -27.10
C PRO A 311 -8.15 13.56 -26.46
N GLY A 312 -7.12 12.75 -26.68
CA GLY A 312 -5.80 13.00 -26.11
C GLY A 312 -4.71 12.43 -27.00
N THR A 313 -3.66 13.22 -27.22
CA THR A 313 -2.47 12.76 -27.94
C THR A 313 -1.72 11.75 -27.08
N HIS A 314 -1.41 10.59 -27.65
CA HIS A 314 -0.38 9.73 -27.08
C HIS A 314 0.98 10.22 -27.58
N ALA A 315 1.97 10.29 -26.69
CA ALA A 315 3.34 10.52 -27.12
C ALA A 315 3.79 9.24 -27.84
N ALA A 316 3.81 9.23 -29.17
CA ALA A 316 4.40 8.14 -29.94
C ALA A 316 5.91 8.08 -29.60
N ARG A 317 6.28 7.23 -28.65
CA ARG A 317 7.65 7.14 -28.11
C ARG A 317 8.02 5.71 -27.72
N ALA A 318 9.32 5.49 -27.57
CA ALA A 318 9.97 4.21 -27.32
C ALA A 318 9.61 3.54 -25.97
N ASP A 319 8.89 4.25 -25.09
CA ASP A 319 8.50 3.81 -23.75
C ASP A 319 7.14 3.08 -23.68
N GLY A 320 6.62 2.62 -24.83
CA GLY A 320 5.62 1.55 -24.94
C GLY A 320 4.23 1.90 -24.37
N GLY A 321 3.25 2.06 -25.26
CA GLY A 321 1.83 2.12 -24.92
C GLY A 321 1.18 3.50 -24.96
N TRP A 322 -0.08 3.55 -24.58
CA TRP A 322 -0.90 4.76 -24.58
C TRP A 322 -0.55 5.61 -23.35
N ARG A 323 0.44 6.49 -23.48
CA ARG A 323 0.88 7.44 -22.43
C ARG A 323 0.99 8.86 -23.01
N SER A 324 0.54 9.85 -22.25
CA SER A 324 0.53 11.27 -22.64
C SER A 324 1.84 11.98 -22.29
N VAL A 325 2.58 11.49 -21.30
CA VAL A 325 3.86 12.06 -20.85
C VAL A 325 4.91 10.97 -20.66
N PRO A 326 6.22 11.31 -20.74
CA PRO A 326 7.30 10.38 -20.46
C PRO A 326 7.27 9.84 -19.02
N ALA A 327 7.86 8.65 -18.83
CA ALA A 327 8.02 8.04 -17.51
C ALA A 327 8.71 8.98 -16.51
N GLU A 328 9.73 9.73 -16.94
CA GLU A 328 10.46 10.68 -16.09
C GLU A 328 9.58 11.80 -15.53
N THR A 329 8.68 12.35 -16.33
CA THR A 329 7.71 13.35 -15.87
C THR A 329 6.78 12.76 -14.81
N THR A 330 6.36 11.51 -14.99
CA THR A 330 5.52 10.80 -14.00
C THR A 330 6.29 10.60 -12.70
N VAL A 331 7.53 10.12 -12.75
CA VAL A 331 8.40 9.92 -11.58
C VAL A 331 8.64 11.24 -10.85
N GLN A 332 8.93 12.33 -11.58
CA GLN A 332 9.14 13.65 -10.99
C GLN A 332 7.90 14.12 -10.21
N ARG A 333 6.70 14.00 -10.81
CA ARG A 333 5.42 14.37 -10.17
C ARG A 333 5.13 13.54 -8.92
N LEU A 334 5.46 12.26 -8.93
CA LEU A 334 5.18 11.37 -7.80
C LEU A 334 6.26 11.41 -6.72
N SER A 335 7.47 11.88 -7.02
CA SER A 335 8.58 11.93 -6.06
C SER A 335 8.26 12.79 -4.83
N GLN A 336 7.47 13.84 -4.98
CA GLN A 336 6.99 14.67 -3.86
C GLN A 336 6.01 13.93 -2.92
N HIS A 337 5.48 12.78 -3.34
CA HIS A 337 4.60 11.92 -2.53
C HIS A 337 5.30 10.67 -2.01
N VAL A 338 6.64 10.59 -2.16
CA VAL A 338 7.46 9.53 -1.56
C VAL A 338 7.95 9.99 -0.19
N SER A 339 7.32 9.48 0.86
CA SER A 339 7.74 9.68 2.24
C SER A 339 7.07 8.66 3.14
N PRO A 340 7.80 8.03 4.08
CA PRO A 340 7.22 7.13 5.05
C PRO A 340 6.40 7.85 6.13
N LEU A 341 6.45 9.20 6.20
CA LEU A 341 5.70 9.97 7.18
C LEU A 341 4.49 10.67 6.55
N THR A 342 4.68 11.32 5.41
CA THR A 342 3.67 12.22 4.79
C THR A 342 3.26 11.80 3.37
N GLY A 343 3.91 10.79 2.80
CA GLY A 343 3.69 10.34 1.43
C GLY A 343 2.47 9.45 1.25
N VAL A 344 2.14 9.12 -0.01
CA VAL A 344 1.30 7.94 -0.35
C VAL A 344 2.15 6.72 -0.67
N ILE A 345 3.42 6.96 -1.04
CA ILE A 345 4.44 5.93 -1.29
C ILE A 345 5.42 6.03 -0.14
N ALA A 346 5.55 4.98 0.67
CA ALA A 346 6.47 4.98 1.80
C ALA A 346 7.92 4.94 1.33
N ARG A 347 8.21 4.12 0.32
CA ARG A 347 9.55 3.93 -0.23
C ARG A 347 9.51 3.42 -1.67
N VAL A 348 10.52 3.75 -2.46
CA VAL A 348 10.79 3.20 -3.81
C VAL A 348 12.28 2.88 -3.89
N THR A 349 12.61 1.64 -4.24
CA THR A 349 13.99 1.16 -4.38
C THR A 349 14.11 0.16 -5.52
N PRO A 350 15.24 0.10 -6.23
CA PRO A 350 15.49 -0.98 -7.16
C PRO A 350 15.58 -2.32 -6.40
N LEU A 351 14.98 -3.38 -6.96
CA LEU A 351 15.03 -4.75 -6.47
C LEU A 351 16.26 -5.49 -7.04
N THR A 352 16.60 -5.21 -8.30
CA THR A 352 17.81 -5.68 -8.98
C THR A 352 18.80 -4.54 -9.17
N ALA A 353 20.09 -4.84 -9.36
CA ALA A 353 21.07 -3.79 -9.63
C ALA A 353 20.70 -3.00 -10.89
N GLU A 354 20.85 -1.67 -10.84
CA GLU A 354 20.65 -0.80 -12.00
C GLU A 354 21.85 -0.94 -12.95
N THR A 355 21.63 -1.58 -14.09
CA THR A 355 22.64 -1.75 -15.15
C THR A 355 22.01 -1.57 -16.52
N ASP A 356 22.78 -1.09 -17.49
CA ASP A 356 22.32 -0.99 -18.89
C ASP A 356 22.21 -2.37 -19.56
N GLU A 357 22.86 -3.38 -18.98
CA GLU A 357 22.93 -4.73 -19.52
C GLU A 357 21.71 -5.59 -19.19
N ALA A 358 20.94 -5.25 -18.16
CA ALA A 358 19.76 -6.00 -17.71
C ALA A 358 18.53 -5.08 -17.57
N LEU A 359 17.39 -5.69 -17.26
CA LEU A 359 16.17 -4.99 -16.86
C LEU A 359 16.22 -4.75 -15.36
N THR A 360 15.92 -3.52 -14.96
CA THR A 360 15.75 -3.17 -13.55
C THR A 360 14.31 -3.37 -13.13
N VAL A 361 14.11 -4.11 -12.05
CA VAL A 361 12.82 -4.21 -11.37
C VAL A 361 12.82 -3.23 -10.21
N TYR A 362 11.79 -2.41 -10.09
CA TYR A 362 11.62 -1.55 -8.92
C TYR A 362 10.60 -2.13 -7.96
N ARG A 363 10.80 -1.88 -6.67
CA ARG A 363 9.87 -2.15 -5.59
C ARG A 363 9.42 -0.83 -4.99
N SER A 364 8.13 -0.71 -4.76
CA SER A 364 7.56 0.36 -3.95
C SER A 364 6.78 -0.21 -2.77
N GLU A 365 6.65 0.60 -1.72
CA GLU A 365 6.00 0.24 -0.48
C GLU A 365 4.88 1.23 -0.15
N ILE A 366 3.75 0.71 0.31
CA ILE A 366 2.67 1.50 0.92
C ILE A 366 2.29 0.90 2.26
N PHE A 367 1.85 1.74 3.20
CA PHE A 367 1.28 1.27 4.45
C PHE A 367 -0.19 0.93 4.30
N ARG A 368 -0.61 -0.16 4.95
CA ARG A 368 -2.00 -0.58 5.08
C ARG A 368 -2.47 -0.32 6.49
N THR A 369 -3.17 0.78 6.68
CA THR A 369 -3.74 1.15 7.97
C THR A 369 -5.21 0.76 8.01
N PRO A 370 -5.66 -0.05 9.00
CA PRO A 370 -7.06 -0.40 9.14
C PRO A 370 -7.95 0.83 9.31
N ALA A 371 -9.21 0.73 8.90
CA ALA A 371 -10.19 1.76 9.22
C ALA A 371 -10.42 1.83 10.75
N PRO A 372 -10.67 3.02 11.32
CA PRO A 372 -11.08 3.15 12.72
C PRO A 372 -12.29 2.24 13.01
N GLY A 373 -12.28 1.51 14.12
CA GLY A 373 -13.34 0.57 14.48
C GLY A 373 -13.31 -0.79 13.77
N SER A 374 -12.45 -0.98 12.77
CA SER A 374 -12.28 -2.29 12.14
C SER A 374 -11.41 -3.21 12.98
N ALA A 375 -11.83 -4.47 13.12
CA ALA A 375 -11.00 -5.49 13.74
C ALA A 375 -9.84 -5.86 12.80
N ARG A 376 -8.61 -5.59 13.27
CA ARG A 376 -7.29 -6.10 12.80
C ARG A 376 -6.95 -5.89 11.32
N LEU A 377 -5.69 -5.56 11.05
CA LEU A 377 -5.10 -5.79 9.74
C LEU A 377 -4.81 -7.29 9.57
N ALA A 378 -5.36 -7.93 8.54
CA ALA A 378 -4.90 -9.26 8.12
C ALA A 378 -3.56 -9.12 7.37
N GLY A 379 -2.49 -9.73 7.89
CA GLY A 379 -1.16 -9.74 7.27
C GLY A 379 -0.28 -8.52 7.59
N SER A 380 0.73 -8.28 6.75
CA SER A 380 1.73 -7.21 6.94
C SER A 380 1.13 -5.80 6.92
N GLY A 381 1.59 -4.92 7.82
CA GLY A 381 1.30 -3.47 7.81
C GLY A 381 1.80 -2.73 6.58
N THR A 382 2.66 -3.37 5.79
CA THR A 382 3.21 -2.84 4.54
C THR A 382 2.83 -3.74 3.38
N GLN A 383 2.40 -3.12 2.28
CA GLN A 383 2.17 -3.78 0.99
C GLN A 383 3.29 -3.42 0.02
N LEU A 384 3.82 -4.44 -0.65
CA LEU A 384 4.80 -4.32 -1.72
C LEU A 384 4.10 -4.23 -3.07
N CYS A 385 4.55 -3.31 -3.90
CA CYS A 385 4.19 -3.20 -5.32
C CYS A 385 5.46 -3.30 -6.16
N LEU A 386 5.35 -3.74 -7.41
CA LEU A 386 6.49 -4.01 -8.27
C LEU A 386 6.33 -3.30 -9.61
N GLY A 387 7.40 -2.65 -10.06
CA GLY A 387 7.45 -1.96 -11.35
C GLY A 387 8.31 -2.71 -12.36
N LYS A 388 7.84 -2.72 -13.61
CA LYS A 388 8.52 -3.34 -14.75
C LYS A 388 8.57 -2.36 -15.92
N GLY A 389 9.56 -2.53 -16.79
CA GLY A 389 9.74 -1.71 -17.98
C GLY A 389 11.02 -2.07 -18.72
N LEU A 390 11.10 -1.63 -19.98
CA LEU A 390 12.31 -1.75 -20.80
C LEU A 390 13.39 -0.74 -20.39
N SER A 391 13.07 0.30 -19.63
CA SER A 391 14.05 1.20 -19.01
C SER A 391 13.87 1.25 -17.50
N ALA A 392 14.95 1.56 -16.77
CA ALA A 392 14.89 1.76 -15.32
C ALA A 392 13.86 2.84 -14.93
N MET A 393 13.78 3.92 -15.72
CA MET A 393 12.80 4.99 -15.48
C MET A 393 11.35 4.51 -15.66
N GLN A 394 11.08 3.69 -16.68
CA GLN A 394 9.75 3.11 -16.90
C GLN A 394 9.38 2.13 -15.77
N ALA A 395 10.33 1.28 -15.35
CA ALA A 395 10.12 0.38 -14.22
C ALA A 395 9.88 1.14 -12.91
N ARG A 396 10.61 2.22 -12.65
CA ARG A 396 10.40 3.11 -11.50
C ARG A 396 9.02 3.76 -11.55
N ALA A 397 8.63 4.32 -12.69
CA ALA A 397 7.30 4.89 -12.90
C ALA A 397 6.21 3.84 -12.64
N SER A 398 6.35 2.64 -13.20
CA SER A 398 5.43 1.52 -13.00
C SER A 398 5.26 1.17 -11.52
N ALA A 399 6.34 1.08 -10.75
CA ALA A 399 6.28 0.78 -9.32
C ALA A 399 5.54 1.88 -8.54
N MET A 400 5.82 3.16 -8.86
CA MET A 400 5.20 4.30 -8.20
C MET A 400 3.71 4.42 -8.54
N CYS A 401 3.34 4.21 -9.80
CA CYS A 401 1.95 4.21 -10.26
C CYS A 401 1.15 3.07 -9.61
N GLU A 402 1.70 1.85 -9.52
CA GLU A 402 1.02 0.75 -8.84
C GLU A 402 0.81 1.09 -7.34
N ALA A 403 1.82 1.63 -6.65
CA ALA A 403 1.65 2.05 -5.26
C ALA A 403 0.52 3.08 -5.08
N VAL A 404 0.45 4.07 -5.97
CA VAL A 404 -0.63 5.08 -5.98
C VAL A 404 -1.98 4.43 -6.25
N GLU A 405 -2.09 3.56 -7.24
CA GLU A 405 -3.31 2.82 -7.57
C GLU A 405 -3.86 2.07 -6.36
N ARG A 406 -3.00 1.31 -5.67
CA ARG A 406 -3.36 0.53 -4.48
C ARG A 406 -3.75 1.45 -3.32
N TYR A 407 -3.00 2.52 -3.08
CA TYR A 407 -3.30 3.49 -2.01
C TYR A 407 -4.64 4.19 -2.26
N ALA A 408 -4.89 4.66 -3.49
CA ALA A 408 -6.09 5.38 -3.86
C ALA A 408 -7.36 4.51 -3.75
N ALA A 409 -7.21 3.19 -3.95
CA ALA A 409 -8.29 2.23 -3.79
C ALA A 409 -8.70 1.96 -2.33
N PHE A 410 -7.97 2.45 -1.34
CA PHE A 410 -8.39 2.32 0.06
C PHE A 410 -9.56 3.25 0.38
N HIS A 411 -10.60 2.74 1.02
CA HIS A 411 -11.69 3.54 1.58
C HIS A 411 -11.15 4.61 2.56
N GLN A 412 -11.59 5.85 2.40
CA GLN A 412 -11.17 7.00 3.22
C GLN A 412 -12.34 7.66 3.97
N GLY A 413 -13.59 7.31 3.61
CA GLY A 413 -14.80 7.82 4.24
C GLY A 413 -15.37 9.09 3.62
N ASP A 414 -14.75 9.59 2.54
CA ASP A 414 -15.21 10.76 1.77
C ASP A 414 -15.79 10.39 0.40
N GLU A 415 -15.84 9.10 0.08
CA GLU A 415 -16.40 8.55 -1.15
C GLU A 415 -17.95 8.67 -1.19
N ALA A 416 -18.51 8.70 -2.40
CA ALA A 416 -19.94 8.63 -2.61
C ALA A 416 -20.46 7.23 -2.27
N VAL A 417 -21.32 7.15 -1.27
CA VAL A 417 -21.97 5.91 -0.84
C VAL A 417 -23.49 6.10 -0.81
N VAL A 418 -24.22 5.08 -1.27
CA VAL A 418 -25.68 4.96 -1.13
C VAL A 418 -25.97 3.64 -0.43
N ILE A 419 -26.70 3.68 0.69
CA ILE A 419 -27.14 2.47 1.40
C ILE A 419 -28.62 2.29 1.11
N ALA A 420 -28.98 1.30 0.30
CA ALA A 420 -30.35 1.08 -0.17
C ALA A 420 -30.56 -0.34 -0.69
N HIS A 421 -31.82 -0.76 -0.82
CA HIS A 421 -32.15 -1.93 -1.63
C HIS A 421 -31.95 -1.63 -3.12
N ALA A 422 -31.65 -2.66 -3.90
CA ALA A 422 -31.47 -2.53 -5.35
C ALA A 422 -32.68 -1.88 -6.05
N ALA A 423 -33.90 -2.17 -5.59
CA ALA A 423 -35.14 -1.64 -6.15
C ALA A 423 -35.38 -0.14 -5.84
N GLU A 424 -34.64 0.44 -4.89
CA GLU A 424 -34.79 1.84 -4.45
C GLU A 424 -33.76 2.78 -5.10
N LEU A 425 -32.81 2.23 -5.86
CA LEU A 425 -31.78 3.01 -6.53
C LEU A 425 -32.35 3.79 -7.73
N ASP A 426 -31.80 4.97 -7.98
CA ASP A 426 -32.21 5.84 -9.09
C ASP A 426 -31.56 5.46 -10.45
N ALA A 427 -30.74 4.40 -10.46
CA ALA A 427 -30.10 3.84 -11.64
C ALA A 427 -29.86 2.33 -11.45
N PRO A 428 -29.68 1.55 -12.54
CA PRO A 428 -29.41 0.12 -12.43
C PRO A 428 -28.15 -0.20 -11.62
N CYS A 429 -28.21 -1.25 -10.80
CA CYS A 429 -27.06 -1.80 -10.09
C CYS A 429 -26.59 -3.12 -10.70
N ILE A 430 -25.31 -3.45 -10.50
CA ILE A 430 -24.77 -4.78 -10.83
C ILE A 430 -24.83 -5.66 -9.59
N ALA A 431 -25.46 -6.84 -9.69
CA ALA A 431 -25.53 -7.74 -8.56
C ALA A 431 -24.13 -8.27 -8.20
N PRO A 432 -23.80 -8.43 -6.90
CA PRO A 432 -22.51 -8.99 -6.49
C PRO A 432 -22.17 -10.34 -7.15
N THR A 433 -23.19 -11.18 -7.40
CA THR A 433 -23.06 -12.48 -8.07
C THR A 433 -22.68 -12.39 -9.55
N GLU A 434 -22.86 -11.23 -10.18
CA GLU A 434 -22.41 -11.00 -11.57
C GLU A 434 -20.93 -10.60 -11.64
N LEU A 435 -20.37 -10.14 -10.52
CA LEU A 435 -18.98 -9.68 -10.40
C LEU A 435 -17.98 -10.78 -10.03
N ALA A 436 -18.47 -11.86 -9.42
CA ALA A 436 -17.71 -13.10 -9.22
C ALA A 436 -18.61 -14.31 -9.37
N ARG A 437 -18.27 -15.25 -10.24
CA ARG A 437 -19.13 -16.41 -10.57
C ARG A 437 -18.55 -17.72 -10.06
N PHE A 438 -18.86 -18.05 -8.81
CA PHE A 438 -18.49 -19.33 -8.21
C PHE A 438 -19.44 -20.45 -8.63
N SER A 439 -18.93 -21.67 -8.77
CA SER A 439 -19.77 -22.84 -9.02
C SER A 439 -20.55 -23.26 -7.77
N ASP A 440 -21.60 -24.07 -7.93
CA ASP A 440 -22.32 -24.68 -6.80
C ASP A 440 -21.38 -25.53 -5.94
N ARG A 441 -20.44 -26.25 -6.58
CA ARG A 441 -19.43 -27.06 -5.91
C ARG A 441 -18.47 -26.21 -5.07
N GLN A 442 -18.00 -25.08 -5.61
CA GLN A 442 -17.17 -24.14 -4.86
C GLN A 442 -17.93 -23.57 -3.67
N THR A 443 -19.16 -23.10 -3.91
CA THR A 443 -20.00 -22.49 -2.87
C THR A 443 -20.30 -23.47 -1.73
N ALA A 444 -20.57 -24.74 -2.04
CA ALA A 444 -20.75 -25.80 -1.03
C ALA A 444 -19.48 -26.05 -0.18
N GLY A 445 -18.30 -25.77 -0.74
CA GLY A 445 -16.99 -25.96 -0.11
C GLY A 445 -16.45 -24.75 0.67
N PHE A 446 -17.10 -23.57 0.64
CA PHE A 446 -16.57 -22.35 1.25
C PHE A 446 -16.35 -22.42 2.76
N ALA A 447 -17.00 -23.36 3.46
CA ALA A 447 -16.74 -23.61 4.87
C ALA A 447 -15.35 -24.22 5.13
N THR A 448 -14.79 -24.94 4.15
CA THR A 448 -13.51 -25.65 4.26
C THR A 448 -12.39 -25.01 3.45
N ASP A 449 -12.69 -24.62 2.21
CA ASP A 449 -11.74 -24.04 1.28
C ASP A 449 -12.43 -22.95 0.45
N LYS A 450 -12.10 -21.70 0.74
CA LYS A 450 -12.74 -20.52 0.16
C LYS A 450 -11.72 -19.74 -0.68
N PRO A 451 -12.05 -19.39 -1.94
CA PRO A 451 -11.22 -18.48 -2.71
C PRO A 451 -10.89 -17.19 -1.94
N PRO A 452 -9.68 -16.61 -2.07
CA PRO A 452 -9.26 -15.47 -1.25
C PRO A 452 -10.17 -14.24 -1.31
N HIS A 453 -10.83 -14.02 -2.45
CA HIS A 453 -11.71 -12.88 -2.72
C HIS A 453 -13.19 -13.18 -2.48
N ALA A 454 -13.57 -14.45 -2.32
CA ALA A 454 -14.94 -14.80 -2.01
C ALA A 454 -15.27 -14.29 -0.62
N VAL A 455 -16.45 -13.73 -0.45
CA VAL A 455 -16.97 -13.25 0.84
C VAL A 455 -18.18 -14.10 1.15
N PRO A 456 -18.30 -14.69 2.36
CA PRO A 456 -19.50 -15.39 2.75
C PRO A 456 -20.71 -14.47 2.54
N ALA A 457 -21.82 -15.00 2.04
CA ALA A 457 -23.07 -14.28 2.09
C ALA A 457 -23.52 -14.23 3.58
N SER A 458 -23.01 -13.27 4.34
CA SER A 458 -23.40 -13.06 5.73
C SER A 458 -24.41 -11.91 5.82
N ALA A 459 -25.58 -12.25 6.36
CA ALA A 459 -26.73 -11.43 6.78
C ALA A 459 -27.81 -11.13 5.71
N GLY A 460 -28.95 -11.84 5.87
CA GLY A 460 -30.30 -11.41 5.49
C GLY A 460 -30.62 -11.26 4.01
N GLN A 461 -31.39 -12.21 3.44
CA GLN A 461 -32.20 -11.88 2.27
C GLN A 461 -33.07 -10.66 2.63
N GLY A 462 -32.88 -9.54 1.96
CA GLY A 462 -33.64 -8.32 2.20
C GLY A 462 -33.01 -7.31 3.17
N GLU A 463 -31.69 -7.29 3.37
CA GLU A 463 -30.99 -6.11 3.92
C GLU A 463 -30.50 -5.15 2.81
N PRO A 464 -30.42 -3.84 3.07
CA PRO A 464 -29.89 -2.87 2.11
C PRO A 464 -28.39 -3.08 1.93
N LEU A 465 -27.92 -2.94 0.69
CA LEU A 465 -26.50 -3.03 0.36
C LEU A 465 -25.88 -1.63 0.27
N TRP A 466 -24.55 -1.59 0.35
CA TRP A 466 -23.76 -0.38 0.21
C TRP A 466 -23.28 -0.27 -1.23
N TRP A 467 -23.68 0.81 -1.90
CA TRP A 467 -23.46 1.03 -3.33
C TRP A 467 -22.55 2.23 -3.57
N ALA A 468 -21.64 2.08 -4.52
CA ALA A 468 -20.83 3.15 -5.09
C ALA A 468 -21.38 3.52 -6.47
N PRO A 469 -21.59 4.82 -6.77
CA PRO A 469 -21.94 5.26 -8.12
C PRO A 469 -20.76 5.04 -9.06
N ALA A 470 -21.05 4.57 -10.27
CA ALA A 470 -20.11 4.33 -11.34
C ALA A 470 -20.74 4.74 -12.68
N TRP A 471 -19.95 4.77 -13.75
CA TRP A 471 -20.42 5.19 -15.06
C TRP A 471 -20.26 4.08 -16.10
N SER A 472 -21.34 3.69 -16.77
CA SER A 472 -21.29 2.80 -17.93
C SER A 472 -20.85 3.57 -19.16
N LEU A 473 -19.70 3.22 -19.73
CA LEU A 473 -19.26 3.74 -21.02
C LEU A 473 -20.06 3.12 -22.19
N THR A 474 -20.61 1.92 -21.99
CA THR A 474 -21.43 1.24 -23.00
C THR A 474 -22.78 1.91 -23.17
N ALA A 475 -23.44 2.25 -22.06
CA ALA A 475 -24.78 2.84 -22.05
C ALA A 475 -24.79 4.36 -21.86
N ASP A 476 -23.62 4.97 -21.61
CA ASP A 476 -23.46 6.38 -21.27
C ASP A 476 -24.41 6.84 -20.14
N ALA A 477 -24.46 6.03 -19.08
CA ALA A 477 -25.40 6.20 -17.99
C ALA A 477 -24.80 5.71 -16.67
N ARG A 478 -25.31 6.26 -15.57
CA ARG A 478 -24.93 5.83 -14.22
C ARG A 478 -25.30 4.38 -13.96
N ARG A 479 -24.45 3.73 -13.17
CA ARG A 479 -24.64 2.41 -12.57
C ARG A 479 -24.28 2.44 -11.09
N TYR A 480 -24.71 1.43 -10.36
CA TYR A 480 -24.27 1.18 -9.00
C TYR A 480 -23.49 -0.13 -8.90
N LEU A 481 -22.34 -0.07 -8.23
CA LEU A 481 -21.51 -1.23 -7.93
C LEU A 481 -21.45 -1.44 -6.41
N PRO A 482 -21.30 -2.67 -5.89
CA PRO A 482 -21.11 -2.90 -4.47
C PRO A 482 -19.85 -2.18 -3.96
N LEU A 483 -19.97 -1.43 -2.86
CA LEU A 483 -18.89 -0.59 -2.32
C LEU A 483 -17.62 -1.40 -2.02
N ALA A 484 -17.77 -2.56 -1.36
CA ALA A 484 -16.65 -3.40 -0.98
C ALA A 484 -15.96 -4.10 -2.16
N PHE A 485 -16.58 -4.14 -3.34
CA PHE A 485 -15.94 -4.57 -4.58
C PHE A 485 -15.08 -3.45 -5.17
N CYS A 486 -15.52 -2.19 -5.02
CA CYS A 486 -14.86 -1.01 -5.56
C CYS A 486 -13.64 -0.55 -4.75
N LEU A 487 -13.67 -0.67 -3.42
CA LEU A 487 -12.65 -0.14 -2.53
C LEU A 487 -12.11 -1.20 -1.56
N ALA A 488 -10.79 -1.22 -1.39
CA ALA A 488 -10.13 -1.96 -0.32
C ALA A 488 -10.43 -1.32 1.04
N HIS A 489 -10.45 -2.13 2.09
CA HIS A 489 -10.71 -1.69 3.47
C HIS A 489 -12.08 -0.97 3.64
N ALA A 490 -13.03 -1.26 2.75
CA ALA A 490 -14.42 -0.83 2.93
C ALA A 490 -14.99 -1.39 4.25
N PRO A 491 -16.01 -0.74 4.84
CA PRO A 491 -16.63 -1.20 6.08
C PRO A 491 -17.07 -2.67 5.99
N ALA A 492 -16.89 -3.44 7.06
CA ALA A 492 -17.19 -4.87 7.05
C ALA A 492 -18.66 -5.18 6.68
N GLN A 493 -19.58 -4.28 7.05
CA GLN A 493 -21.01 -4.34 6.73
C GLN A 493 -21.30 -4.21 5.23
N SER A 494 -20.36 -3.67 4.45
CA SER A 494 -20.48 -3.55 3.00
C SER A 494 -19.99 -4.78 2.24
N LEU A 495 -19.35 -5.74 2.91
CA LEU A 495 -18.82 -6.96 2.31
C LEU A 495 -19.96 -7.94 2.01
N HIS A 496 -20.14 -8.28 0.73
CA HIS A 496 -21.14 -9.23 0.30
C HIS A 496 -20.68 -9.96 -0.97
N HIS A 497 -20.69 -11.31 -0.95
CA HIS A 497 -20.34 -12.23 -2.06
C HIS A 497 -18.90 -12.16 -2.58
N VAL A 498 -18.39 -10.97 -2.89
CA VAL A 498 -17.05 -10.72 -3.39
C VAL A 498 -16.47 -9.47 -2.74
N GLY A 499 -15.21 -9.56 -2.32
CA GLY A 499 -14.45 -8.45 -1.77
C GLY A 499 -13.62 -7.74 -2.83
N TRP A 500 -12.96 -6.67 -2.43
CA TRP A 500 -12.08 -5.93 -3.33
C TRP A 500 -10.92 -6.80 -3.81
N THR A 501 -10.67 -6.73 -5.12
CA THR A 501 -9.42 -7.15 -5.76
C THR A 501 -8.91 -6.00 -6.61
N SER A 502 -7.61 -5.99 -6.93
CA SER A 502 -7.07 -4.99 -7.86
C SER A 502 -7.41 -5.26 -9.32
N ASN A 503 -8.18 -6.30 -9.63
CA ASN A 503 -8.53 -6.62 -11.01
C ASN A 503 -9.27 -5.44 -11.67
N GLY A 504 -8.73 -4.95 -12.78
CA GLY A 504 -9.27 -3.79 -13.50
C GLY A 504 -8.97 -2.44 -12.84
N CYS A 505 -8.22 -2.41 -11.73
CA CYS A 505 -7.67 -1.18 -11.19
C CYS A 505 -6.49 -0.71 -12.06
N ALA A 506 -6.37 0.58 -12.28
CA ALA A 506 -5.25 1.15 -13.02
C ALA A 506 -5.03 2.62 -12.66
N ALA A 507 -3.79 3.08 -12.84
CA ALA A 507 -3.42 4.48 -12.73
C ALA A 507 -2.88 5.05 -14.05
N GLY A 508 -3.06 6.36 -14.26
CA GLY A 508 -2.61 7.08 -15.45
C GLY A 508 -2.43 8.57 -15.20
N ASN A 509 -1.67 9.24 -16.06
CA ASN A 509 -1.53 10.71 -16.04
C ASN A 509 -2.81 11.42 -16.50
N THR A 510 -3.66 10.69 -17.22
CA THR A 510 -5.02 11.08 -17.60
C THR A 510 -6.01 9.99 -17.17
N ARG A 511 -7.29 10.33 -17.09
CA ARG A 511 -8.34 9.36 -16.78
C ARG A 511 -8.45 8.30 -17.87
N GLU A 512 -8.26 8.70 -19.11
CA GLU A 512 -8.29 7.83 -20.29
C GLU A 512 -7.17 6.79 -20.28
N GLU A 513 -5.96 7.17 -19.86
CA GLU A 513 -4.85 6.22 -19.67
C GLU A 513 -5.21 5.14 -18.66
N ALA A 514 -5.77 5.54 -17.52
CA ALA A 514 -6.19 4.62 -16.48
C ALA A 514 -7.33 3.71 -16.97
N ILE A 515 -8.33 4.25 -17.67
CA ILE A 515 -9.44 3.47 -18.23
C ILE A 515 -8.92 2.44 -19.24
N LEU A 516 -8.10 2.85 -20.20
CA LEU A 516 -7.59 1.93 -21.22
C LEU A 516 -6.70 0.86 -20.59
N GLN A 517 -5.85 1.21 -19.63
CA GLN A 517 -5.01 0.24 -18.94
C GLN A 517 -5.82 -0.76 -18.11
N GLY A 518 -6.85 -0.30 -17.38
CA GLY A 518 -7.74 -1.17 -16.61
C GLY A 518 -8.55 -2.11 -17.52
N PHE A 519 -9.00 -1.63 -18.68
CA PHE A 519 -9.66 -2.46 -19.69
C PHE A 519 -8.72 -3.55 -20.24
N MET A 520 -7.49 -3.17 -20.63
CA MET A 520 -6.50 -4.12 -21.15
C MET A 520 -6.17 -5.20 -20.11
N GLU A 521 -6.07 -4.83 -18.83
CA GLU A 521 -5.86 -5.79 -17.75
C GLU A 521 -7.04 -6.78 -17.64
N LEU A 522 -8.29 -6.31 -17.68
CA LEU A 522 -9.44 -7.22 -17.62
C LEU A 522 -9.45 -8.24 -18.77
N VAL A 523 -9.12 -7.80 -19.99
CA VAL A 523 -9.00 -8.68 -21.17
C VAL A 523 -7.84 -9.67 -21.01
N GLU A 524 -6.71 -9.22 -20.46
CA GLU A 524 -5.56 -10.06 -20.14
C GLU A 524 -5.93 -11.17 -19.16
N ARG A 525 -6.62 -10.81 -18.07
CA ARG A 525 -7.02 -11.72 -17.00
C ARG A 525 -8.08 -12.73 -17.45
N ASP A 526 -9.03 -12.29 -18.27
CA ASP A 526 -10.05 -13.19 -18.85
C ASP A 526 -9.39 -14.24 -19.76
N ALA A 527 -8.50 -13.82 -20.66
CA ALA A 527 -7.73 -14.71 -21.51
C ALA A 527 -6.86 -15.68 -20.71
N ALA A 528 -6.15 -15.17 -19.69
CA ALA A 528 -5.27 -15.96 -18.84
C ALA A 528 -6.05 -17.03 -18.07
N ALA A 529 -7.22 -16.68 -17.52
CA ALA A 529 -8.08 -17.64 -16.84
C ALA A 529 -8.61 -18.72 -17.78
N ILE A 530 -9.10 -18.35 -18.97
CA ILE A 530 -9.60 -19.30 -19.98
C ILE A 530 -8.48 -20.25 -20.42
N TRP A 531 -7.28 -19.73 -20.68
CA TRP A 531 -6.12 -20.54 -21.05
C TRP A 531 -5.66 -21.48 -19.93
N TRP A 532 -5.52 -20.96 -18.71
CA TRP A 532 -4.98 -21.68 -17.56
C TRP A 532 -5.92 -22.75 -17.03
N TYR A 533 -7.17 -22.39 -16.72
CA TYR A 533 -8.18 -23.33 -16.22
C TYR A 533 -8.64 -24.29 -17.31
N GLY A 534 -8.64 -23.82 -18.56
CA GLY A 534 -8.94 -24.63 -19.72
C GLY A 534 -7.78 -25.51 -20.18
N GLN A 535 -6.58 -25.43 -19.59
CA GLN A 535 -5.39 -26.18 -20.01
C GLN A 535 -5.20 -26.22 -21.54
N ILE A 536 -5.32 -25.05 -22.18
CA ILE A 536 -5.43 -24.96 -23.65
C ILE A 536 -4.03 -24.84 -24.26
N ARG A 537 -3.61 -25.83 -25.05
CA ARG A 537 -2.38 -25.72 -25.85
C ARG A 537 -2.53 -24.61 -26.88
N ARG A 538 -1.55 -23.70 -26.96
CA ARG A 538 -1.56 -22.54 -27.87
C ARG A 538 -0.28 -22.46 -28.69
N PRO A 539 -0.34 -21.90 -29.92
CA PRO A 539 0.83 -21.80 -30.78
C PRO A 539 1.85 -20.80 -30.23
N ALA A 540 3.13 -21.05 -30.53
CA ALA A 540 4.20 -20.12 -30.18
C ALA A 540 4.13 -18.84 -31.01
N ILE A 541 4.56 -17.73 -30.40
CA ILE A 541 4.88 -16.48 -31.09
C ILE A 541 6.39 -16.44 -31.32
N ALA A 542 6.77 -16.13 -32.55
CA ALA A 542 8.16 -15.99 -32.96
C ALA A 542 8.80 -14.76 -32.27
N LEU A 543 9.90 -14.97 -31.54
CA LEU A 543 10.64 -13.89 -30.86
C LEU A 543 11.44 -13.00 -31.82
N GLN A 544 11.54 -13.36 -33.11
CA GLN A 544 12.31 -12.61 -34.11
C GLN A 544 11.80 -11.18 -34.34
N GLY A 545 10.53 -10.91 -34.00
CA GLY A 545 9.95 -9.56 -34.05
C GLY A 545 10.43 -8.62 -32.93
N ILE A 546 11.18 -9.13 -31.95
CA ILE A 546 11.76 -8.35 -30.85
C ILE A 546 13.23 -8.10 -31.15
N ASP A 547 13.64 -6.85 -31.01
CA ASP A 547 15.02 -6.44 -31.30
C ASP A 547 16.03 -7.23 -30.46
N HIS A 548 17.23 -7.41 -31.02
CA HIS A 548 18.26 -8.24 -30.42
C HIS A 548 18.74 -7.70 -29.06
N ALA A 549 18.79 -6.38 -28.88
CA ALA A 549 19.28 -5.79 -27.63
C ALA A 549 18.30 -6.03 -26.49
N THR A 550 16.99 -5.88 -26.73
CA THR A 550 15.94 -6.20 -25.76
C THR A 550 15.97 -7.68 -25.37
N ARG A 551 16.12 -8.60 -26.33
CA ARG A 551 16.25 -10.04 -26.04
C ARG A 551 17.46 -10.35 -25.17
N GLN A 552 18.62 -9.76 -25.48
CA GLN A 552 19.82 -9.95 -24.67
C GLN A 552 19.65 -9.46 -23.23
N ARG A 553 18.99 -8.31 -23.04
CA ARG A 553 18.69 -7.78 -21.70
C ARG A 553 17.73 -8.69 -20.93
N LEU A 554 16.72 -9.23 -21.59
CA LEU A 554 15.80 -10.22 -21.00
C LEU A 554 16.53 -11.50 -20.57
N ASP A 555 17.40 -12.05 -21.44
CA ASP A 555 18.19 -13.24 -21.14
C ASP A 555 19.06 -13.04 -19.90
N ARG A 556 19.75 -11.90 -19.80
CA ARG A 556 20.55 -11.55 -18.62
C ARG A 556 19.70 -11.37 -17.37
N SER A 557 18.49 -10.81 -17.51
CA SER A 557 17.60 -10.52 -16.38
C SER A 557 16.95 -11.77 -15.80
N CYS A 558 16.55 -12.71 -16.66
CA CYS A 558 15.99 -13.98 -16.23
C CYS A 558 17.10 -14.91 -15.72
N GLY A 559 18.28 -14.84 -16.31
CA GLY A 559 19.43 -15.68 -15.97
C GLY A 559 19.52 -16.93 -16.85
N PRO A 560 20.72 -17.55 -16.95
CA PRO A 560 21.02 -18.60 -17.93
C PRO A 560 20.28 -19.91 -17.69
N GLN A 561 19.75 -20.13 -16.49
CA GLN A 561 18.98 -21.32 -16.12
C GLN A 561 17.51 -21.21 -16.50
N TRP A 562 17.04 -20.07 -17.01
CA TRP A 562 15.66 -19.88 -17.44
C TRP A 562 15.55 -19.95 -18.95
N SER A 563 14.82 -20.94 -19.43
CA SER A 563 14.32 -20.98 -20.82
C SER A 563 12.93 -20.38 -20.87
N TYR A 564 12.62 -19.57 -21.88
CA TYR A 564 11.29 -18.98 -22.04
C TYR A 564 10.82 -18.93 -23.50
N TRP A 565 9.49 -18.91 -23.68
CA TRP A 565 8.82 -18.77 -24.97
C TRP A 565 7.50 -18.00 -24.82
N LEU A 566 6.96 -17.51 -25.94
CA LEU A 566 5.70 -16.79 -25.98
C LEU A 566 4.59 -17.64 -26.59
N LEU A 567 3.38 -17.57 -26.04
CA LEU A 567 2.17 -18.17 -26.61
C LEU A 567 1.10 -17.11 -26.88
N ASP A 568 0.36 -17.26 -27.98
CA ASP A 568 -0.79 -16.42 -28.29
C ASP A 568 -2.06 -16.97 -27.64
N ILE A 569 -2.58 -16.25 -26.63
CA ILE A 569 -3.82 -16.57 -25.92
C ILE A 569 -4.95 -15.59 -26.26
N THR A 570 -4.85 -14.86 -27.38
CA THR A 570 -5.89 -13.96 -27.89
C THR A 570 -7.21 -14.71 -28.07
N HIS A 571 -8.27 -14.24 -27.39
CA HIS A 571 -9.57 -14.90 -27.33
C HIS A 571 -10.65 -14.08 -28.09
N ASP A 572 -11.93 -14.22 -27.74
CA ASP A 572 -13.09 -13.66 -28.46
C ASP A 572 -13.12 -12.12 -28.54
N PHE A 573 -12.41 -11.41 -27.66
CA PHE A 573 -12.18 -9.96 -27.80
C PHE A 573 -11.39 -9.59 -29.07
N GLY A 574 -10.57 -10.50 -29.60
CA GLY A 574 -9.70 -10.21 -30.74
C GLY A 574 -8.58 -9.19 -30.46
N ILE A 575 -8.41 -8.78 -29.20
CA ILE A 575 -7.31 -7.93 -28.74
C ILE A 575 -6.12 -8.81 -28.40
N PRO A 576 -4.90 -8.53 -28.91
CA PRO A 576 -3.72 -9.34 -28.63
C PRO A 576 -3.48 -9.55 -27.14
N VAL A 577 -3.48 -10.82 -26.72
CA VAL A 577 -3.03 -11.24 -25.38
C VAL A 577 -1.97 -12.32 -25.52
N VAL A 578 -0.83 -12.10 -24.87
CA VAL A 578 0.36 -12.94 -24.94
C VAL A 578 0.71 -13.43 -23.53
N VAL A 579 1.09 -14.70 -23.42
CA VAL A 579 1.74 -15.24 -22.23
C VAL A 579 3.19 -15.61 -22.55
N SER A 580 4.11 -15.13 -21.73
CA SER A 580 5.48 -15.61 -21.66
C SER A 580 5.56 -16.72 -20.62
N VAL A 581 5.99 -17.90 -21.04
CA VAL A 581 6.16 -19.06 -20.18
C VAL A 581 7.65 -19.34 -20.03
N GLY A 582 8.12 -19.45 -18.79
CA GLY A 582 9.49 -19.76 -18.44
C GLY A 582 9.59 -21.02 -17.62
N ARG A 583 10.66 -21.78 -17.86
CA ARG A 583 11.01 -23.01 -17.13
C ARG A 583 12.46 -22.94 -16.69
N HIS A 584 12.68 -23.13 -15.39
CA HIS A 584 14.01 -23.25 -14.81
C HIS A 584 14.57 -24.64 -15.11
N THR A 585 15.76 -24.72 -15.71
CA THR A 585 16.39 -25.98 -16.15
C THR A 585 16.72 -26.92 -14.99
N ASP A 586 17.20 -26.36 -13.88
CA ASP A 586 17.70 -27.17 -12.77
C ASP A 586 16.60 -27.57 -11.77
N THR A 587 15.71 -26.63 -11.42
CA THR A 587 14.66 -26.87 -10.42
C THR A 587 13.35 -27.37 -11.03
N GLY A 588 13.19 -27.24 -12.36
CA GLY A 588 11.93 -27.54 -13.06
C GLY A 588 10.78 -26.58 -12.72
N GLN A 589 11.05 -25.50 -11.97
CA GLN A 589 10.03 -24.51 -11.63
C GLN A 589 9.60 -23.69 -12.85
N TRP A 590 8.35 -23.23 -12.80
CA TRP A 590 7.71 -22.44 -13.83
C TRP A 590 7.53 -21.00 -13.39
N ALA A 591 7.56 -20.09 -14.36
CA ALA A 591 7.14 -18.70 -14.21
C ALA A 591 6.30 -18.34 -15.44
N VAL A 592 5.24 -17.58 -15.25
CA VAL A 592 4.41 -17.09 -16.36
C VAL A 592 4.20 -15.61 -16.20
N GLY A 593 4.30 -14.84 -17.28
CA GLY A 593 3.98 -13.41 -17.33
C GLY A 593 3.07 -13.13 -18.52
N PHE A 594 2.20 -12.14 -18.40
CA PHE A 594 1.15 -11.81 -19.34
C PHE A 594 1.31 -10.39 -19.91
N GLY A 595 0.73 -10.19 -21.09
CA GLY A 595 0.70 -8.90 -21.73
C GLY A 595 -0.48 -8.78 -22.68
N CYS A 596 -1.29 -7.74 -22.47
CA CYS A 596 -2.37 -7.34 -23.36
C CYS A 596 -2.14 -5.93 -23.92
N SER A 597 -2.42 -5.75 -25.21
CA SER A 597 -2.36 -4.45 -25.90
C SER A 597 -3.06 -4.52 -27.25
N LEU A 598 -3.58 -3.40 -27.74
CA LEU A 598 -4.07 -3.27 -29.13
C LEU A 598 -2.95 -3.52 -30.16
N ASP A 599 -1.69 -3.27 -29.78
CA ASP A 599 -0.50 -3.63 -30.55
C ASP A 599 0.12 -4.92 -29.99
N ARG A 600 0.24 -5.92 -30.86
CA ARG A 600 0.82 -7.23 -30.54
C ARG A 600 2.29 -7.14 -30.12
N ALA A 601 3.10 -6.26 -30.72
CA ALA A 601 4.51 -6.13 -30.34
C ALA A 601 4.62 -5.69 -28.87
N LEU A 602 3.83 -4.68 -28.49
CA LEU A 602 3.74 -4.22 -27.11
C LEU A 602 3.17 -5.29 -26.17
N ALA A 603 2.21 -6.10 -26.60
CA ALA A 603 1.70 -7.23 -25.81
C ALA A 603 2.83 -8.23 -25.48
N CYS A 604 3.68 -8.56 -26.46
CA CYS A 604 4.87 -9.41 -26.26
C CYS A 604 5.88 -8.77 -25.27
N GLU A 605 6.20 -7.48 -25.45
CA GLU A 605 7.10 -6.75 -24.54
C GLU A 605 6.60 -6.75 -23.09
N ARG A 606 5.29 -6.55 -22.89
CA ARG A 606 4.67 -6.59 -21.56
C ARG A 606 4.76 -7.97 -20.91
N ALA A 607 4.51 -9.04 -21.67
CA ALA A 607 4.62 -10.41 -21.18
C ALA A 607 6.06 -10.76 -20.78
N LEU A 608 7.05 -10.33 -21.57
CA LEU A 608 8.47 -10.57 -21.30
C LEU A 608 9.01 -9.77 -20.12
N THR A 609 8.64 -8.49 -20.03
CA THR A 609 9.01 -7.67 -18.87
C THR A 609 8.32 -8.16 -17.58
N GLU A 610 7.12 -8.76 -17.68
CA GLU A 610 6.47 -9.39 -16.53
C GLU A 610 7.17 -10.64 -16.04
N ILE A 611 7.50 -11.57 -16.93
CA ILE A 611 8.18 -12.80 -16.50
C ILE A 611 9.54 -12.48 -15.86
N SER A 612 10.27 -11.50 -16.41
CA SER A 612 11.53 -11.03 -15.82
C SER A 612 11.31 -10.45 -14.42
N GLN A 613 10.25 -9.65 -14.22
CA GLN A 613 9.89 -9.13 -12.90
C GLN A 613 9.56 -10.24 -11.90
N LEU A 614 8.79 -11.25 -12.31
CA LEU A 614 8.38 -12.35 -11.44
C LEU A 614 9.57 -13.23 -11.05
N ILE A 615 10.46 -13.54 -12.00
CA ILE A 615 11.70 -14.29 -11.73
C ILE A 615 12.58 -13.51 -10.74
N ALA A 616 12.81 -12.22 -10.98
CA ALA A 616 13.61 -11.38 -10.09
C ALA A 616 12.99 -11.25 -8.67
N ALA A 617 11.66 -11.32 -8.57
CA ALA A 617 10.94 -11.32 -7.30
C ALA A 617 10.85 -12.71 -6.63
N GLY A 618 11.46 -13.75 -7.21
CA GLY A 618 11.39 -15.13 -6.71
C GLY A 618 10.00 -15.75 -6.79
N LYS A 619 9.13 -15.25 -7.68
CA LYS A 619 7.75 -15.70 -7.87
C LYS A 619 7.66 -16.78 -8.94
N SER A 620 8.22 -17.94 -8.64
CA SER A 620 8.13 -19.16 -9.44
C SER A 620 7.34 -20.24 -8.69
N PHE A 621 6.81 -21.22 -9.40
CA PHE A 621 5.94 -22.25 -8.84
C PHE A 621 6.17 -23.61 -9.50
N ALA A 622 5.81 -24.68 -8.78
CA ALA A 622 5.75 -26.02 -9.36
C ALA A 622 4.42 -26.24 -10.06
N VAL A 623 4.42 -27.03 -11.13
CA VAL A 623 3.22 -27.49 -11.83
C VAL A 623 3.27 -29.02 -11.86
N PRO A 624 2.22 -29.73 -11.41
CA PRO A 624 2.17 -31.19 -11.50
C PRO A 624 2.37 -31.69 -12.92
N GLU A 625 3.17 -32.75 -13.11
CA GLU A 625 3.54 -33.29 -14.43
C GLU A 625 2.35 -33.47 -15.40
N PRO A 626 1.18 -34.01 -14.97
CA PRO A 626 0.03 -34.17 -15.87
C PRO A 626 -0.54 -32.86 -16.42
N LEU A 627 -0.27 -31.73 -15.75
CA LEU A 627 -0.78 -30.41 -16.10
C LEU A 627 0.24 -29.58 -16.92
N GLN A 628 1.46 -30.07 -17.16
CA GLN A 628 2.51 -29.26 -17.79
C GLN A 628 2.35 -29.11 -19.31
N ALA A 629 1.60 -30.00 -19.97
CA ALA A 629 1.55 -30.08 -21.43
C ALA A 629 1.07 -28.79 -22.11
N PHE A 630 0.14 -28.05 -21.51
CA PHE A 630 -0.41 -26.81 -22.09
C PHE A 630 0.53 -25.61 -21.98
N LEU A 631 1.55 -25.69 -21.12
CA LEU A 631 2.58 -24.65 -20.96
C LEU A 631 3.56 -24.67 -22.12
N HIS A 632 3.74 -25.82 -22.78
CA HIS A 632 4.56 -25.95 -23.97
C HIS A 632 3.81 -25.52 -25.23
N PRO A 633 4.51 -25.00 -26.26
CA PRO A 633 3.88 -24.66 -27.53
C PRO A 633 3.12 -25.83 -28.15
N ALA A 634 2.01 -25.53 -28.82
CA ALA A 634 1.33 -26.48 -29.69
C ALA A 634 2.16 -26.73 -30.97
N ASP A 635 2.23 -27.99 -31.41
CA ASP A 635 2.77 -28.34 -32.72
C ASP A 635 1.83 -27.83 -33.81
N SER A 636 2.38 -27.40 -34.95
CA SER A 636 1.59 -26.74 -36.02
C SER A 636 0.41 -27.57 -36.55
N ALA A 637 0.48 -28.91 -36.47
CA ALA A 637 -0.59 -29.81 -36.90
C ALA A 637 -1.75 -29.93 -35.88
N ASP A 638 -1.48 -29.67 -34.60
CA ASP A 638 -2.42 -29.83 -33.47
C ASP A 638 -2.84 -28.49 -32.86
N ALA A 639 -2.35 -27.37 -33.39
CA ALA A 639 -2.58 -26.05 -32.84
C ALA A 639 -4.03 -25.57 -33.12
N PRO A 640 -4.79 -25.19 -32.08
CA PRO A 640 -6.10 -24.60 -32.30
C PRO A 640 -5.98 -23.26 -33.05
N PRO A 641 -7.05 -22.81 -33.75
CA PRO A 641 -7.02 -21.60 -34.57
C PRO A 641 -6.39 -20.40 -33.86
N GLN A 642 -5.50 -19.68 -34.56
CA GLN A 642 -4.85 -18.48 -34.02
C GLN A 642 -5.82 -17.30 -33.87
N GLN A 643 -6.82 -17.22 -34.75
CA GLN A 643 -7.87 -16.20 -34.69
C GLN A 643 -9.24 -16.85 -34.89
N PRO A 644 -10.31 -16.29 -34.29
CA PRO A 644 -11.67 -16.69 -34.56
C PRO A 644 -12.01 -16.57 -36.06
N ALA A 645 -12.79 -17.50 -36.61
CA ALA A 645 -13.20 -17.46 -38.02
C ALA A 645 -14.04 -16.23 -38.41
N HIS A 646 -14.64 -15.53 -37.44
CA HIS A 646 -15.35 -14.27 -37.67
C HIS A 646 -14.42 -13.04 -37.66
N LEU A 647 -13.18 -13.20 -37.20
CA LEU A 647 -12.12 -12.18 -37.28
C LEU A 647 -11.16 -12.42 -38.46
N SER A 648 -11.20 -13.61 -39.09
CA SER A 648 -10.41 -13.87 -40.28
C SER A 648 -10.90 -13.02 -41.46
N GLY A 649 -10.00 -12.23 -42.04
CA GLY A 649 -10.32 -11.30 -43.13
C GLY A 649 -10.65 -9.87 -42.71
N ARG A 650 -10.62 -9.53 -41.41
CA ARG A 650 -10.59 -8.12 -40.99
C ARG A 650 -9.31 -7.48 -41.55
N LYS A 651 -9.43 -6.33 -42.24
CA LYS A 651 -8.26 -5.54 -42.66
C LYS A 651 -7.40 -5.21 -41.44
N PRO A 652 -6.08 -4.98 -41.60
CA PRO A 652 -5.25 -4.49 -40.50
C PRO A 652 -5.96 -3.26 -39.90
N ASP A 653 -6.37 -3.37 -38.65
CA ASP A 653 -7.11 -2.29 -38.01
C ASP A 653 -6.20 -1.06 -37.99
N ILE A 654 -6.67 0.02 -38.61
CA ILE A 654 -5.99 1.31 -38.56
C ILE A 654 -5.82 1.65 -37.08
N ALA A 655 -4.60 1.95 -36.66
CA ALA A 655 -4.32 2.35 -35.29
C ALA A 655 -5.26 3.51 -34.91
N PRO A 656 -5.94 3.44 -33.75
CA PRO A 656 -6.78 4.54 -33.32
C PRO A 656 -5.95 5.84 -33.31
N PRO A 657 -6.49 6.97 -33.78
CA PRO A 657 -5.73 8.21 -33.85
C PRO A 657 -5.48 8.82 -32.46
N ASP A 658 -6.32 8.50 -31.47
CA ASP A 658 -6.23 8.98 -30.10
C ASP A 658 -6.73 7.94 -29.08
N ILE A 659 -6.47 8.21 -27.80
CA ILE A 659 -6.80 7.30 -26.70
C ILE A 659 -8.32 7.15 -26.47
N ALA A 660 -9.12 8.18 -26.74
CA ALA A 660 -10.57 8.10 -26.59
C ALA A 660 -11.17 7.17 -27.64
N GLN A 661 -10.67 7.20 -28.87
CA GLN A 661 -11.06 6.27 -29.93
C GLN A 661 -10.56 4.85 -29.67
N ALA A 662 -9.40 4.69 -29.03
CA ALA A 662 -8.95 3.38 -28.55
C ALA A 662 -9.91 2.81 -27.49
N ILE A 663 -10.34 3.64 -26.53
CA ILE A 663 -11.36 3.25 -25.52
C ILE A 663 -12.69 2.93 -26.20
N ALA A 664 -13.16 3.77 -27.13
CA ALA A 664 -14.41 3.54 -27.83
C ALA A 664 -14.41 2.20 -28.59
N ARG A 665 -13.32 1.90 -29.30
CA ARG A 665 -13.13 0.59 -29.97
C ARG A 665 -13.19 -0.57 -28.97
N CYS A 666 -12.56 -0.44 -27.81
CA CYS A 666 -12.59 -1.45 -26.75
C CYS A 666 -14.02 -1.67 -26.23
N VAL A 667 -14.73 -0.57 -25.94
CA VAL A 667 -16.14 -0.60 -25.49
C VAL A 667 -17.05 -1.21 -26.55
N ASP A 668 -16.83 -0.92 -27.83
CA ASP A 668 -17.60 -1.48 -28.94
C ASP A 668 -17.36 -2.98 -29.11
N ILE A 669 -16.11 -3.45 -28.93
CA ILE A 669 -15.79 -4.88 -28.91
C ILE A 669 -16.53 -5.57 -27.76
N ALA A 670 -16.43 -5.03 -26.53
CA ALA A 670 -17.13 -5.58 -25.37
C ALA A 670 -18.65 -5.60 -25.60
N ARG A 671 -19.23 -4.51 -26.13
CA ARG A 671 -20.65 -4.43 -26.49
C ARG A 671 -21.04 -5.50 -27.51
N GLY A 672 -20.21 -5.74 -28.52
CA GLY A 672 -20.41 -6.78 -29.53
C GLY A 672 -20.45 -8.21 -28.95
N LEU A 673 -19.79 -8.42 -27.81
CA LEU A 673 -19.84 -9.66 -27.03
C LEU A 673 -20.98 -9.69 -26.00
N GLY A 674 -21.84 -8.66 -25.99
CA GLY A 674 -22.94 -8.53 -25.01
C GLY A 674 -22.46 -8.12 -23.61
N LEU A 675 -21.27 -7.53 -23.49
CA LEU A 675 -20.66 -7.14 -22.22
C LEU A 675 -20.73 -5.62 -22.02
N GLU A 676 -21.03 -5.20 -20.79
CA GLU A 676 -21.07 -3.79 -20.38
C GLU A 676 -19.73 -3.35 -19.80
N THR A 677 -19.20 -2.19 -20.22
CA THR A 677 -17.98 -1.59 -19.65
C THR A 677 -18.35 -0.46 -18.71
N ILE A 678 -18.05 -0.64 -17.41
CA ILE A 678 -18.36 0.28 -16.33
C ILE A 678 -17.05 0.79 -15.72
N VAL A 679 -17.00 2.07 -15.37
CA VAL A 679 -15.84 2.71 -14.76
C VAL A 679 -16.24 3.32 -13.42
N TYR A 680 -15.53 2.92 -12.37
CA TYR A 680 -15.55 3.57 -11.07
C TYR A 680 -14.29 4.42 -10.92
N ASP A 681 -14.44 5.75 -10.83
CA ASP A 681 -13.33 6.67 -10.64
C ASP A 681 -13.04 6.83 -9.14
N HIS A 682 -11.83 6.46 -8.71
CA HIS A 682 -11.36 6.62 -7.33
C HIS A 682 -10.12 7.52 -7.25
N SER A 683 -9.95 8.42 -8.24
CA SER A 683 -8.88 9.41 -8.29
C SER A 683 -8.94 10.34 -7.09
N ARG A 684 -7.85 10.40 -6.31
CA ARG A 684 -7.77 11.28 -5.13
C ARG A 684 -7.28 12.67 -5.55
N PRO A 685 -8.03 13.75 -5.26
CA PRO A 685 -7.68 15.10 -5.72
C PRO A 685 -6.29 15.60 -5.30
N ASP A 686 -5.71 15.03 -4.25
CA ASP A 686 -4.40 15.37 -3.69
C ASP A 686 -3.24 14.56 -4.26
N ILE A 687 -3.49 13.68 -5.23
CA ILE A 687 -2.48 12.85 -5.89
C ILE A 687 -2.45 13.21 -7.39
N PRO A 688 -1.28 13.41 -8.01
CA PRO A 688 -1.16 13.85 -9.39
C PRO A 688 -1.29 12.69 -10.39
N LEU A 689 -2.24 11.79 -10.15
CA LEU A 689 -2.61 10.69 -11.04
C LEU A 689 -4.13 10.45 -10.97
N TYR A 690 -4.67 9.99 -12.09
CA TYR A 690 -6.00 9.41 -12.14
C TYR A 690 -5.92 7.93 -11.83
N THR A 691 -6.89 7.44 -11.07
CA THR A 691 -6.98 6.03 -10.68
C THR A 691 -8.43 5.58 -10.82
N VAL A 692 -8.65 4.50 -11.55
CA VAL A 692 -9.98 3.97 -11.82
C VAL A 692 -10.00 2.47 -11.58
N LYS A 693 -11.21 1.94 -11.33
CA LYS A 693 -11.52 0.52 -11.47
C LYS A 693 -12.47 0.34 -12.65
N VAL A 694 -11.98 -0.28 -13.72
CA VAL A 694 -12.82 -0.74 -14.83
C VAL A 694 -13.46 -2.06 -14.43
N VAL A 695 -14.72 -2.25 -14.80
CA VAL A 695 -15.53 -3.42 -14.46
C VAL A 695 -16.29 -3.84 -15.70
N ILE A 696 -16.11 -5.10 -16.09
CA ILE A 696 -16.88 -5.73 -17.16
C ILE A 696 -17.53 -6.98 -16.57
N PRO A 697 -18.78 -6.87 -16.05
CA PRO A 697 -19.46 -8.00 -15.43
C PRO A 697 -19.51 -9.20 -16.37
N GLY A 698 -19.15 -10.38 -15.87
CA GLY A 698 -19.09 -11.61 -16.64
C GLY A 698 -17.69 -12.04 -17.11
N LEU A 699 -16.67 -11.17 -17.12
CA LEU A 699 -15.30 -11.60 -17.37
C LEU A 699 -14.74 -12.48 -16.25
N CYS A 700 -13.82 -13.37 -16.59
CA CYS A 700 -13.14 -14.26 -15.67
C CYS A 700 -12.08 -13.51 -14.87
N HIS A 701 -11.93 -13.89 -13.60
CA HIS A 701 -10.74 -13.55 -12.82
C HIS A 701 -9.68 -14.65 -12.97
N ILE A 702 -8.40 -14.29 -12.79
CA ILE A 702 -7.29 -15.27 -12.72
C ILE A 702 -7.33 -16.15 -11.46
N TRP A 703 -8.25 -15.88 -10.54
CA TRP A 703 -8.49 -16.66 -9.34
C TRP A 703 -9.68 -17.57 -9.60
N PRO A 704 -9.80 -18.72 -8.91
CA PRO A 704 -10.73 -19.75 -9.33
C PRO A 704 -12.19 -19.32 -9.09
N GLU A 705 -12.83 -18.85 -10.17
CA GLU A 705 -14.27 -18.58 -10.29
C GLU A 705 -14.85 -19.55 -11.32
N LEU A 706 -14.86 -20.84 -10.97
CA LEU A 706 -15.10 -21.94 -11.91
C LEU A 706 -16.56 -22.05 -12.38
N GLY A 707 -17.46 -21.26 -11.78
CA GLY A 707 -18.84 -21.11 -12.21
C GLY A 707 -19.00 -20.19 -13.42
N ASN A 708 -17.96 -19.44 -13.81
CA ASN A 708 -18.04 -18.50 -14.92
C ASN A 708 -18.24 -19.24 -16.27
N PRO A 709 -19.33 -18.97 -17.01
CA PRO A 709 -19.61 -19.65 -18.28
C PRO A 709 -18.54 -19.40 -19.35
N ARG A 710 -17.84 -18.26 -19.33
CA ARG A 710 -16.78 -17.96 -20.32
C ARG A 710 -15.66 -18.99 -20.30
N LEU A 711 -15.33 -19.56 -19.14
CA LEU A 711 -14.34 -20.64 -19.02
C LEU A 711 -14.69 -21.89 -19.84
N ARG A 712 -15.99 -22.11 -20.08
CA ARG A 712 -16.51 -23.29 -20.79
C ARG A 712 -16.87 -22.97 -22.24
N ASP A 713 -17.51 -21.83 -22.47
CA ASP A 713 -18.18 -21.51 -23.71
C ASP A 713 -17.24 -20.85 -24.72
N VAL A 714 -16.35 -19.96 -24.28
CA VAL A 714 -15.41 -19.25 -25.16
C VAL A 714 -14.45 -20.22 -25.87
N PRO A 715 -13.82 -21.20 -25.20
CA PRO A 715 -12.98 -22.19 -25.89
C PRO A 715 -13.72 -22.95 -27.00
N VAL A 716 -15.02 -23.24 -26.82
CA VAL A 716 -15.82 -23.95 -27.81
C VAL A 716 -16.18 -23.04 -28.97
N ALA A 717 -16.63 -21.81 -28.68
CA ALA A 717 -16.95 -20.81 -29.69
C ALA A 717 -15.75 -20.46 -30.58
N LEU A 718 -14.54 -20.51 -30.03
CA LEU A 718 -13.28 -20.29 -30.75
C LEU A 718 -12.75 -21.53 -31.48
N GLY A 719 -13.38 -22.69 -31.32
CA GLY A 719 -12.89 -23.96 -31.87
C GLY A 719 -11.61 -24.46 -31.19
N TRP A 720 -11.26 -23.96 -30.01
CA TRP A 720 -10.15 -24.45 -29.20
C TRP A 720 -10.47 -25.79 -28.54
N ARG A 721 -11.76 -26.07 -28.34
CA ARG A 721 -12.29 -27.35 -27.87
C ARG A 721 -13.55 -27.73 -28.63
N SER A 722 -13.80 -29.03 -28.76
CA SER A 722 -15.00 -29.56 -29.41
C SER A 722 -16.25 -29.56 -28.51
N ARG A 723 -16.06 -29.50 -27.18
CA ARG A 723 -17.14 -29.47 -26.20
C ARG A 723 -16.78 -28.61 -24.98
N PRO A 724 -17.79 -28.12 -24.24
CA PRO A 724 -17.58 -27.45 -22.97
C PRO A 724 -16.84 -28.36 -21.97
N LEU A 725 -15.96 -27.75 -21.18
CA LEU A 725 -15.28 -28.39 -20.06
C LEU A 725 -16.24 -28.60 -18.88
N GLN A 726 -16.17 -29.77 -18.26
CA GLN A 726 -16.73 -29.97 -16.93
C GLN A 726 -15.78 -29.38 -15.88
N GLU A 727 -16.33 -28.93 -14.75
CA GLU A 727 -15.52 -28.34 -13.67
C GLU A 727 -14.42 -29.29 -13.17
N SER A 728 -14.69 -30.59 -13.10
CA SER A 728 -13.70 -31.61 -12.71
C SER A 728 -12.54 -31.79 -13.69
N GLU A 729 -12.67 -31.28 -14.91
CA GLU A 729 -11.63 -31.34 -15.95
C GLU A 729 -10.81 -30.04 -16.01
N MET A 730 -11.22 -29.01 -15.27
CA MET A 730 -10.48 -27.74 -15.21
C MET A 730 -9.20 -27.90 -14.39
N ASN A 731 -8.21 -27.06 -14.67
CA ASN A 731 -6.98 -27.02 -13.89
C ASN A 731 -7.29 -26.70 -12.41
N PRO A 732 -7.00 -27.60 -11.45
CA PRO A 732 -7.31 -27.36 -10.05
C PRO A 732 -6.34 -26.36 -9.39
N GLN A 733 -5.19 -26.09 -10.02
CA GLN A 733 -4.18 -25.17 -9.49
C GLN A 733 -4.62 -23.73 -9.74
N ALA A 734 -4.76 -22.94 -8.67
CA ALA A 734 -5.00 -21.50 -8.78
C ALA A 734 -3.77 -20.77 -9.33
N LEU A 735 -3.98 -19.77 -10.18
CA LEU A 735 -2.89 -18.98 -10.76
C LEU A 735 -2.42 -17.92 -9.75
N TYR A 736 -1.14 -17.96 -9.38
CA TYR A 736 -0.45 -17.06 -8.42
C TYR A 736 -0.96 -17.08 -6.96
N VAL A 737 -1.69 -18.13 -6.54
CA VAL A 737 -2.18 -18.29 -5.16
C VAL A 737 -1.43 -19.38 -4.43
#